data_AF-A0AAD9LL66-F1
#
_entry.id   AF-A0AAD9LL66-F1
#
_cell.length_a   1.000
_cell.length_b   1.000
_cell.length_c   1.000
_cell.angle_alpha   90.00
_cell.angle_beta   90.00
_cell.angle_gamma   90.00
#
_symmetry.space_group_name_H-M   'P 1'
#
loop_
_entity.id
_entity.type
_entity.pdbx_description
1 polymer ?
#
loop_
_entity_poly.entity_id
_entity_poly.type
_entity_poly.pdbx_seq_one_letter_code
_entity_poly.pdbx_strand_id
1 'polypeptide(L)'
;MSTYGVQWLLRWVILALAISKVGTGYEIKQLSHIFRYKGRITDFGDYDGNGQLSVLTYYFKDDVSTIYVFPVSSTSVEQEPLATLEIPGRVVGAVGVDINMDSALDVLVILKTTTDKYHLMVLYQEKITGRLSMGWDSEKAVNMNAIDEEKLSALNVKRNRVMNRDDYKFTSIYPMVLDINGDGLVDFLCQTEDKKLFVWTNCGTTFLPFLLEDVPACTFEGHFVGHIPSPHSSAFVDIDGDCRADLVLLVEHGKKRYLQIWQADADGHQMKYTRNPEKDIQLPQHHGQVSFADINGDGTIDIAVPYCTEVDTNGNCTSGSNIAITFNKQKPFCSYIWNNPNSDQCRKATELCSRSDFDFGTIHSAPPENIVLPPNMRFDGNMDNPITLSLGDLNNDGYPDLIALAVDGTNAKPVVMVYKNLLPRDSSATEVRTFDNYVQISTEWAGNCQLRVAALDLFEDGITEVGIFASNEDTPNNSAAQFYTIMNVSIGLFMKAMVKGLAEGEKPSSISILSTGHNVHGPTFKITVIDVYGTKSPRCSTIRAQSAYSPLLPPYSMFGLGKTNNYIEEFYLGMPSRSSSYSNMWISIIPNCSVIAVPYRLFYPNEWAVKLSLSPSKEIYKILITTLVCLASLGIIILGFDIKERREDSEQEKGFRQKFIIN
;
A
#
# COMPACT_ATOMS: atom_id res chain seq x y z
N MET A 1 62.19 3.06 1.09
CA MET A 1 61.21 3.94 0.43
C MET A 1 60.43 4.67 1.52
N SER A 2 60.44 6.00 1.49
CA SER A 2 60.18 6.83 2.66
C SER A 2 58.69 6.97 3.01
N THR A 3 58.43 6.96 4.31
CA THR A 3 57.14 7.21 5.00
C THR A 3 56.44 8.51 4.62
N TYR A 4 57.15 9.44 3.96
CA TYR A 4 56.61 10.71 3.46
C TYR A 4 55.71 10.56 2.22
N GLY A 5 55.91 9.52 1.39
CA GLY A 5 55.07 9.29 0.20
C GLY A 5 53.65 8.82 0.56
N VAL A 6 53.51 8.05 1.63
CA VAL A 6 52.22 7.47 2.07
C VAL A 6 51.34 8.52 2.74
N GLN A 7 51.90 9.46 3.51
CA GLN A 7 51.14 10.57 4.10
C GLN A 7 50.66 11.59 3.05
N TRP A 8 51.42 11.79 1.96
CA TRP A 8 51.03 12.68 0.88
C TRP A 8 49.86 12.09 0.05
N LEU A 9 49.90 10.78 -0.24
CA LEU A 9 48.80 10.06 -0.89
C LEU A 9 47.54 10.02 -0.01
N LEU A 10 47.66 9.81 1.30
CA LEU A 10 46.51 9.84 2.22
C LEU A 10 45.85 11.23 2.27
N ARG A 11 46.64 12.32 2.27
CA ARG A 11 46.09 13.68 2.26
C ARG A 11 45.38 14.01 0.96
N TRP A 12 45.87 13.54 -0.19
CA TRP A 12 45.16 13.72 -1.47
C TRP A 12 43.89 12.88 -1.58
N VAL A 13 43.87 11.66 -1.02
CA VAL A 13 42.65 10.85 -0.96
C VAL A 13 41.61 11.48 -0.02
N ILE A 14 42.04 12.03 1.13
CA ILE A 14 41.15 12.74 2.06
C ILE A 14 40.67 14.08 1.47
N LEU A 15 41.51 14.81 0.72
CA LEU A 15 41.11 16.05 0.05
C LEU A 15 40.20 15.78 -1.16
N ALA A 16 40.43 14.69 -1.91
CA ALA A 16 39.55 14.26 -2.99
C ALA A 16 38.19 13.73 -2.48
N LEU A 17 38.17 13.10 -1.29
CA LEU A 17 36.93 12.73 -0.59
C LEU A 17 36.23 13.93 0.07
N ALA A 18 36.96 15.01 0.39
CA ALA A 18 36.39 16.23 0.97
C ALA A 18 35.83 17.20 -0.08
N ILE A 19 36.34 17.17 -1.32
CA ILE A 19 35.93 18.08 -2.42
C ILE A 19 34.73 17.54 -3.22
N SER A 20 34.26 16.31 -2.97
CA SER A 20 33.02 15.78 -3.58
C SER A 20 31.72 16.11 -2.81
N LYS A 21 31.79 16.83 -1.68
CA LYS A 21 30.58 17.37 -1.03
C LYS A 21 30.18 18.70 -1.65
N VAL A 22 29.76 18.65 -2.91
CA VAL A 22 29.05 19.73 -3.58
C VAL A 22 27.59 19.28 -3.70
N GLY A 23 26.71 19.92 -2.92
CA GLY A 23 25.25 19.81 -3.02
C GLY A 23 24.63 18.50 -2.52
N THR A 24 24.63 18.26 -1.21
CA THR A 24 23.80 17.18 -0.63
C THR A 24 22.39 17.68 -0.35
N GLY A 25 21.63 17.90 -1.41
CA GLY A 25 20.17 17.94 -1.35
C GLY A 25 19.61 16.64 -1.92
N TYR A 26 18.51 16.13 -1.37
CA TYR A 26 17.64 15.19 -2.10
C TYR A 26 17.30 15.83 -3.46
N GLU A 27 17.67 15.23 -4.57
CA GLU A 27 17.21 15.72 -5.88
C GLU A 27 16.21 14.71 -6.41
N ILE A 28 15.03 15.16 -6.81
CA ILE A 28 14.10 14.30 -7.55
C ILE A 28 14.43 14.43 -9.02
N LYS A 29 14.62 13.29 -9.69
CA LYS A 29 14.91 13.20 -11.12
C LYS A 29 13.76 12.53 -11.84
N GLN A 30 13.32 13.16 -12.93
CA GLN A 30 12.41 12.52 -13.88
C GLN A 30 13.11 11.33 -14.55
N LEU A 31 12.45 10.17 -14.51
CA LEU A 31 12.87 9.00 -15.26
C LEU A 31 12.55 9.19 -16.74
N SER A 32 13.38 8.62 -17.62
CA SER A 32 13.15 8.70 -19.07
C SER A 32 11.89 7.96 -19.55
N HIS A 33 11.31 7.12 -18.69
CA HIS A 33 10.11 6.35 -18.98
C HIS A 33 8.89 7.27 -19.03
N ILE A 34 8.20 7.25 -20.17
CA ILE A 34 6.88 7.86 -20.35
C ILE A 34 5.93 6.73 -20.73
N PHE A 35 4.94 6.49 -19.89
CA PHE A 35 3.92 5.47 -20.13
C PHE A 35 2.71 6.13 -20.78
N ARG A 36 2.42 5.85 -22.05
CA ARG A 36 1.21 6.35 -22.73
C ARG A 36 0.10 5.30 -22.65
N TYR A 37 -1.10 5.76 -22.33
CA TYR A 37 -2.27 4.90 -22.15
C TYR A 37 -3.54 5.63 -22.62
N LYS A 38 -4.68 4.94 -22.53
CA LYS A 38 -5.99 5.50 -22.90
C LYS A 38 -6.89 5.70 -21.69
N GLY A 39 -7.62 6.81 -21.67
CA GLY A 39 -8.60 7.11 -20.62
C GLY A 39 -8.00 7.54 -19.28
N ARG A 40 -8.83 7.51 -18.24
CA ARG A 40 -8.48 7.91 -16.87
C ARG A 40 -8.06 6.71 -16.03
N ILE A 41 -6.94 6.85 -15.31
CA ILE A 41 -6.46 5.82 -14.39
C ILE A 41 -7.35 5.69 -13.14
N THR A 42 -7.63 4.46 -12.75
CA THR A 42 -8.45 4.16 -11.57
C THR A 42 -7.81 3.19 -10.60
N ASP A 43 -6.96 2.26 -11.06
CA ASP A 43 -6.36 1.26 -10.18
C ASP A 43 -5.09 0.61 -10.75
N PHE A 44 -4.37 -0.12 -9.90
CA PHE A 44 -3.21 -0.95 -10.25
C PHE A 44 -3.44 -2.42 -9.85
N GLY A 45 -2.81 -3.37 -10.54
CA GLY A 45 -2.86 -4.79 -10.18
C GLY A 45 -2.11 -5.68 -11.18
N ASP A 46 -1.82 -6.92 -10.81
CA ASP A 46 -1.19 -7.92 -11.71
C ASP A 46 -2.27 -8.71 -12.47
N TYR A 47 -2.74 -8.13 -13.58
CA TYR A 47 -3.84 -8.67 -14.39
C TYR A 47 -3.42 -9.74 -15.40
N ASP A 48 -2.13 -9.92 -15.68
CA ASP A 48 -1.61 -10.98 -16.57
C ASP A 48 -0.81 -12.05 -15.82
N GLY A 49 -0.68 -11.92 -14.49
CA GLY A 49 0.00 -12.88 -13.62
C GLY A 49 1.51 -12.93 -13.85
N ASN A 50 2.09 -11.90 -14.46
CA ASN A 50 3.50 -11.89 -14.85
C ASN A 50 4.43 -11.41 -13.71
N GLY A 51 3.87 -10.90 -12.62
CA GLY A 51 4.66 -10.35 -11.51
C GLY A 51 4.97 -8.87 -11.56
N GLN A 52 4.37 -8.14 -12.49
CA GLN A 52 4.52 -6.70 -12.66
C GLN A 52 3.16 -6.03 -12.54
N LEU A 53 3.17 -4.78 -12.07
CA LEU A 53 1.94 -3.99 -12.04
C LEU A 53 1.46 -3.68 -13.46
N SER A 54 0.18 -3.93 -13.68
CA SER A 54 -0.60 -3.42 -14.79
C SER A 54 -1.52 -2.29 -14.30
N VAL A 55 -1.97 -1.45 -15.23
CA VAL A 55 -2.77 -0.26 -14.97
C VAL A 55 -4.19 -0.46 -15.50
N LEU A 56 -5.18 -0.25 -14.65
CA LEU A 56 -6.59 -0.23 -15.02
C LEU A 56 -7.05 1.20 -15.32
N THR A 57 -7.68 1.38 -16.48
CA THR A 57 -8.20 2.68 -16.91
C THR A 57 -9.60 2.55 -17.50
N TYR A 58 -10.32 3.67 -17.56
CA TYR A 58 -11.60 3.75 -18.24
C TYR A 58 -11.73 5.04 -19.05
N TYR A 59 -12.54 5.02 -20.11
CA TYR A 59 -12.88 6.18 -20.91
C TYR A 59 -14.38 6.17 -21.23
N PHE A 60 -15.05 7.31 -21.15
CA PHE A 60 -16.48 7.43 -21.43
C PHE A 60 -16.72 8.37 -22.62
N LYS A 61 -17.51 7.92 -23.59
CA LYS A 61 -17.95 8.74 -24.73
C LYS A 61 -19.24 8.17 -25.33
N ASP A 62 -20.16 9.05 -25.72
CA ASP A 62 -21.40 8.69 -26.45
C ASP A 62 -22.20 7.56 -25.77
N ASP A 63 -22.40 7.65 -24.45
CA ASP A 63 -23.09 6.66 -23.59
C ASP A 63 -22.45 5.26 -23.50
N VAL A 64 -21.22 5.12 -24.01
CA VAL A 64 -20.42 3.91 -23.90
C VAL A 64 -19.17 4.20 -23.08
N SER A 65 -18.84 3.31 -22.16
CA SER A 65 -17.55 3.30 -21.48
C SER A 65 -16.68 2.16 -22.00
N THR A 66 -15.40 2.44 -22.21
CA THR A 66 -14.39 1.43 -22.54
C THR A 66 -13.47 1.25 -21.34
N ILE A 67 -13.35 0.02 -20.86
CA ILE A 67 -12.37 -0.39 -19.84
C ILE A 67 -11.13 -0.92 -20.54
N TYR A 68 -9.95 -0.49 -20.09
CA TYR A 68 -8.67 -0.97 -20.58
C TYR A 68 -7.80 -1.47 -19.44
N VAL A 69 -7.04 -2.54 -19.70
CA VAL A 69 -5.95 -3.01 -18.86
C VAL A 69 -4.66 -2.85 -19.65
N PHE A 70 -3.69 -2.08 -19.15
CA PHE A 70 -2.42 -1.84 -19.81
C PHE A 70 -1.26 -2.46 -19.03
N PRO A 71 -0.26 -3.08 -19.71
CA PRO A 71 0.95 -3.50 -19.03
C PRO A 71 1.84 -2.28 -18.77
N VAL A 72 2.58 -2.27 -17.66
CA VAL A 72 3.59 -1.22 -17.44
C VAL A 72 4.96 -1.72 -17.88
N SER A 73 5.22 -1.64 -19.18
CA SER A 73 6.54 -2.00 -19.75
C SER A 73 7.49 -0.80 -19.76
N SER A 74 8.75 -1.06 -19.41
CA SER A 74 9.85 -0.08 -19.40
C SER A 74 10.40 0.28 -20.79
N THR A 75 9.96 -0.38 -21.87
CA THR A 75 10.64 -0.30 -23.18
C THR A 75 9.81 0.31 -24.32
N SER A 76 8.49 0.43 -24.20
CA SER A 76 7.61 0.90 -25.28
C SER A 76 6.92 2.23 -24.96
N VAL A 77 6.95 3.15 -25.92
CA VAL A 77 6.35 4.50 -25.84
C VAL A 77 4.83 4.46 -26.06
N GLU A 78 4.33 3.48 -26.83
CA GLU A 78 2.88 3.19 -26.99
C GLU A 78 2.61 1.76 -26.53
N GLN A 79 1.63 1.59 -25.65
CA GLN A 79 1.25 0.29 -25.09
C GLN A 79 -0.07 -0.15 -25.71
N GLU A 80 -0.11 -1.38 -26.21
CA GLU A 80 -1.39 -2.04 -26.51
C GLU A 80 -2.00 -2.56 -25.20
N PRO A 81 -3.33 -2.42 -25.02
CA PRO A 81 -3.97 -2.94 -23.83
C PRO A 81 -3.95 -4.48 -23.83
N LEU A 82 -3.65 -5.06 -22.66
CA LEU A 82 -3.79 -6.50 -22.38
C LEU A 82 -5.24 -6.95 -22.56
N ALA A 83 -6.19 -6.12 -22.14
CA ALA A 83 -7.61 -6.38 -22.29
C ALA A 83 -8.39 -5.09 -22.57
N THR A 84 -9.47 -5.21 -23.33
CA THR A 84 -10.40 -4.11 -23.60
C THR A 84 -11.82 -4.64 -23.61
N LEU A 85 -12.73 -3.92 -22.95
CA LEU A 85 -14.16 -4.23 -22.98
C LEU A 85 -14.98 -2.95 -23.02
N GLU A 86 -15.93 -2.89 -23.94
CA GLU A 86 -16.94 -1.83 -23.99
C GLU A 86 -18.18 -2.25 -23.22
N ILE A 87 -18.71 -1.33 -22.42
CA ILE A 87 -19.93 -1.50 -21.64
C ILE A 87 -20.83 -0.26 -21.77
N PRO A 88 -22.16 -0.44 -21.74
CA PRO A 88 -23.08 0.69 -21.77
C PRO A 88 -23.04 1.46 -20.45
N GLY A 89 -23.24 2.78 -20.53
CA GLY A 89 -23.34 3.67 -19.37
C GLY A 89 -22.05 4.41 -19.03
N ARG A 90 -22.15 5.37 -18.10
CA ARG A 90 -21.06 6.26 -17.70
C ARG A 90 -20.28 5.70 -16.52
N VAL A 91 -19.10 5.14 -16.78
CA VAL A 91 -18.16 4.72 -15.74
C VAL A 91 -17.52 5.94 -15.10
N VAL A 92 -17.44 5.93 -13.78
CA VAL A 92 -16.81 6.98 -12.97
C VAL A 92 -15.73 6.42 -12.03
N GLY A 93 -15.57 5.11 -11.98
CA GLY A 93 -14.51 4.43 -11.25
C GLY A 93 -14.54 2.93 -11.52
N ALA A 94 -13.40 2.29 -11.34
CA ALA A 94 -13.32 0.84 -11.28
C ALA A 94 -12.21 0.39 -10.31
N VAL A 95 -12.38 -0.79 -9.75
CA VAL A 95 -11.50 -1.39 -8.75
C VAL A 95 -11.15 -2.80 -9.22
N GLY A 96 -9.86 -3.09 -9.37
CA GLY A 96 -9.37 -4.44 -9.54
C GLY A 96 -9.49 -5.19 -8.22
N VAL A 97 -10.01 -6.41 -8.27
CA VAL A 97 -10.15 -7.31 -7.11
C VAL A 97 -10.54 -8.71 -7.61
N ASP A 98 -9.98 -9.76 -7.02
CA ASP A 98 -10.34 -11.16 -7.34
C ASP A 98 -11.69 -11.49 -6.65
N ILE A 99 -12.79 -11.42 -7.40
CA ILE A 99 -14.16 -11.50 -6.86
C ILE A 99 -14.65 -12.94 -6.82
N ASN A 100 -14.33 -13.70 -7.88
CA ASN A 100 -14.74 -15.10 -8.01
C ASN A 100 -13.72 -16.09 -7.39
N MET A 101 -12.61 -15.59 -6.84
CA MET A 101 -11.55 -16.37 -6.20
C MET A 101 -10.92 -17.40 -7.14
N ASP A 102 -10.65 -17.03 -8.39
CA ASP A 102 -9.99 -17.90 -9.38
C ASP A 102 -8.47 -17.65 -9.51
N SER A 103 -7.95 -16.76 -8.68
CA SER A 103 -6.57 -16.27 -8.65
C SER A 103 -6.20 -15.30 -9.78
N ALA A 104 -7.17 -14.81 -10.57
CA ALA A 104 -7.02 -13.67 -11.47
C ALA A 104 -7.76 -12.44 -10.92
N LEU A 105 -7.35 -11.24 -11.34
CA LEU A 105 -8.02 -10.02 -10.90
C LEU A 105 -9.25 -9.75 -11.76
N ASP A 106 -10.42 -9.69 -11.14
CA ASP A 106 -11.62 -9.17 -11.76
C ASP A 106 -11.68 -7.64 -11.66
N VAL A 107 -12.71 -7.05 -12.26
CA VAL A 107 -12.95 -5.59 -12.22
C VAL A 107 -14.35 -5.29 -11.73
N LEU A 108 -14.46 -4.64 -10.56
CA LEU A 108 -15.68 -3.97 -10.14
C LEU A 108 -15.77 -2.60 -10.80
N VAL A 109 -16.82 -2.37 -11.57
CA VAL A 109 -17.10 -1.12 -12.28
C VAL A 109 -18.23 -0.36 -11.60
N ILE A 110 -18.04 0.96 -11.44
CA ILE A 110 -18.97 1.88 -10.80
C ILE A 110 -19.53 2.81 -11.86
N LEU A 111 -20.82 2.67 -12.15
CA LEU A 111 -21.51 3.42 -13.19
C LEU A 111 -22.43 4.48 -12.58
N LYS A 112 -22.28 5.74 -13.02
CA LYS A 112 -23.08 6.88 -12.54
C LYS A 112 -24.30 7.07 -13.45
N THR A 113 -25.49 6.97 -12.87
CA THR A 113 -26.76 7.22 -13.57
C THR A 113 -27.17 8.68 -13.43
N THR A 114 -27.19 9.19 -12.19
CA THR A 114 -27.42 10.61 -11.86
C THR A 114 -26.48 11.03 -10.74
N THR A 115 -26.58 12.28 -10.27
CA THR A 115 -25.86 12.71 -9.04
C THR A 115 -26.21 11.78 -7.89
N ASP A 116 -25.18 11.29 -7.20
CA ASP A 116 -25.28 10.36 -6.05
C ASP A 116 -26.19 9.15 -6.30
N LYS A 117 -26.13 8.60 -7.51
CA LYS A 117 -26.85 7.39 -7.88
C LYS A 117 -25.98 6.53 -8.79
N TYR A 118 -25.48 5.44 -8.22
CA TYR A 118 -24.58 4.52 -8.87
C TYR A 118 -25.20 3.12 -8.95
N HIS A 119 -24.89 2.40 -10.02
CA HIS A 119 -25.07 0.96 -10.08
C HIS A 119 -23.71 0.29 -10.31
N LEU A 120 -23.62 -0.97 -9.89
CA LEU A 120 -22.39 -1.75 -9.86
C LEU A 120 -22.46 -2.88 -10.88
N MET A 121 -21.33 -3.14 -11.54
CA MET A 121 -21.15 -4.24 -12.47
C MET A 121 -19.79 -4.91 -12.22
N VAL A 122 -19.73 -6.23 -12.28
CA VAL A 122 -18.49 -6.99 -12.20
C VAL A 122 -18.14 -7.54 -13.56
N LEU A 123 -16.90 -7.31 -13.98
CA LEU A 123 -16.30 -7.90 -15.17
C LEU A 123 -15.33 -8.99 -14.71
N TYR A 124 -15.59 -10.23 -15.12
CA TYR A 124 -14.70 -11.34 -14.80
C TYR A 124 -13.54 -11.39 -15.80
N GLN A 125 -12.34 -11.59 -15.28
CA GLN A 125 -11.15 -11.83 -16.08
C GLN A 125 -10.87 -13.32 -16.17
N GLU A 126 -10.79 -13.86 -17.39
CA GLU A 126 -10.37 -15.25 -17.55
C GLU A 126 -8.86 -15.39 -17.28
N LYS A 127 -8.49 -16.12 -16.22
CA LYS A 127 -7.11 -16.35 -15.78
C LYS A 127 -6.08 -16.68 -16.87
N ILE A 128 -6.44 -17.49 -17.87
CA ILE A 128 -5.49 -17.96 -18.89
C ILE A 128 -5.33 -16.94 -20.02
N THR A 129 -6.43 -16.35 -20.49
CA THR A 129 -6.41 -15.48 -21.67
C THR A 129 -6.30 -14.00 -21.32
N GLY A 130 -6.52 -13.64 -20.05
CA GLY A 130 -6.62 -12.26 -19.59
C GLY A 130 -7.87 -11.53 -20.08
N ARG A 131 -8.78 -12.22 -20.79
CA ARG A 131 -9.94 -11.59 -21.44
C ARG A 131 -10.99 -11.20 -20.40
N LEU A 132 -11.48 -9.96 -20.51
CA LEU A 132 -12.60 -9.45 -19.71
C LEU A 132 -13.95 -9.85 -20.33
N SER A 133 -14.91 -10.19 -19.45
CA SER A 133 -16.29 -10.52 -19.83
C SER A 133 -17.28 -9.98 -18.78
N MET A 134 -18.49 -9.63 -19.21
CA MET A 134 -19.54 -9.17 -18.29
C MET A 134 -20.01 -10.30 -17.38
N GLY A 135 -19.96 -10.08 -16.07
CA GLY A 135 -20.30 -11.05 -15.03
C GLY A 135 -21.58 -10.70 -14.29
N TRP A 136 -21.43 -10.04 -13.15
CA TRP A 136 -22.53 -9.67 -12.25
C TRP A 136 -22.99 -8.21 -12.47
N ASP A 137 -24.26 -7.93 -12.17
CA ASP A 137 -24.88 -6.61 -12.37
C ASP A 137 -25.94 -6.38 -11.29
N SER A 138 -25.75 -5.32 -10.50
CA SER A 138 -26.63 -4.94 -9.38
C SER A 138 -28.08 -4.60 -9.79
N GLU A 139 -28.31 -4.24 -11.05
CA GLU A 139 -29.67 -3.95 -11.54
C GLU A 139 -30.50 -5.21 -11.76
N LYS A 140 -29.85 -6.37 -11.92
CA LYS A 140 -30.53 -7.64 -12.16
C LYS A 140 -31.23 -8.13 -10.90
N ALA A 141 -32.38 -8.77 -11.08
CA ALA A 141 -33.10 -9.37 -9.97
C ALA A 141 -32.30 -10.55 -9.39
N VAL A 142 -32.17 -10.59 -8.06
CA VAL A 142 -31.55 -11.72 -7.38
C VAL A 142 -32.45 -12.94 -7.53
N ASN A 143 -31.92 -14.01 -8.14
CA ASN A 143 -32.63 -15.27 -8.26
C ASN A 143 -32.28 -16.20 -7.09
N MET A 144 -33.00 -16.04 -5.97
CA MET A 144 -32.80 -16.87 -4.77
C MET A 144 -32.98 -18.38 -5.01
N ASN A 145 -33.72 -18.78 -6.04
CA ASN A 145 -33.95 -20.19 -6.36
C ASN A 145 -32.76 -20.84 -7.09
N ALA A 146 -31.83 -20.04 -7.60
CA ALA A 146 -30.62 -20.53 -8.26
C ALA A 146 -29.48 -20.84 -7.27
N ILE A 147 -29.65 -20.51 -5.99
CA ILE A 147 -28.64 -20.73 -4.95
C ILE A 147 -28.98 -22.03 -4.21
N ASP A 148 -27.99 -22.91 -4.12
CA ASP A 148 -28.09 -24.17 -3.38
C ASP A 148 -28.53 -23.93 -1.93
N GLU A 149 -29.55 -24.65 -1.46
CA GLU A 149 -30.03 -24.54 -0.08
C GLU A 149 -28.98 -24.99 0.93
N GLU A 150 -28.13 -25.96 0.57
CA GLU A 150 -27.03 -26.38 1.44
C GLU A 150 -26.05 -25.22 1.64
N LYS A 151 -25.73 -24.49 0.56
CA LYS A 151 -24.87 -23.30 0.60
C LYS A 151 -25.49 -22.14 1.37
N LEU A 152 -26.79 -21.87 1.18
CA LEU A 152 -27.51 -20.86 1.97
C LEU A 152 -27.53 -21.20 3.46
N SER A 153 -27.71 -22.48 3.81
CA SER A 153 -27.71 -22.94 5.20
C SER A 153 -26.32 -22.82 5.83
N ALA A 154 -25.27 -23.17 5.11
CA ALA A 154 -23.88 -23.05 5.56
C ALA A 154 -23.48 -21.58 5.82
N LEU A 155 -24.01 -20.66 5.01
CA LEU A 155 -23.81 -19.22 5.16
C LEU A 155 -24.75 -18.57 6.19
N ASN A 156 -25.62 -19.35 6.86
CA ASN A 156 -26.65 -18.86 7.77
C ASN A 156 -27.56 -17.76 7.16
N VAL A 157 -27.79 -17.81 5.84
CA VAL A 157 -28.60 -16.83 5.13
C VAL A 157 -30.08 -17.09 5.40
N LYS A 158 -30.79 -16.06 5.87
CA LYS A 158 -32.26 -16.10 6.02
C LYS A 158 -32.93 -15.37 4.86
N ARG A 159 -33.71 -16.08 4.05
CA ARG A 159 -34.32 -15.52 2.82
C ARG A 159 -35.17 -14.26 3.06
N ASN A 160 -35.87 -14.18 4.20
CA ASN A 160 -36.71 -13.03 4.55
C ASN A 160 -35.92 -11.76 4.91
N ARG A 161 -34.59 -11.83 4.98
CA ARG A 161 -33.70 -10.69 5.22
C ARG A 161 -33.05 -10.15 3.95
N VAL A 162 -33.22 -10.85 2.82
CA VAL A 162 -32.75 -10.36 1.53
C VAL A 162 -33.58 -9.15 1.12
N MET A 163 -32.92 -8.07 0.73
CA MET A 163 -33.59 -6.82 0.37
C MET A 163 -34.42 -6.94 -0.90
N ASN A 164 -35.43 -6.07 -1.04
CA ASN A 164 -36.20 -5.99 -2.29
C ASN A 164 -35.39 -5.28 -3.36
N ARG A 165 -35.64 -5.66 -4.63
CA ARG A 165 -34.92 -5.11 -5.79
C ARG A 165 -34.95 -3.59 -5.89
N ASP A 166 -36.09 -2.98 -5.59
CA ASP A 166 -36.21 -1.53 -5.70
C ASP A 166 -35.36 -0.76 -4.68
N ASP A 167 -34.95 -1.42 -3.59
CA ASP A 167 -34.14 -0.81 -2.53
C ASP A 167 -32.63 -0.95 -2.78
N TYR A 168 -32.18 -2.04 -3.43
CA TYR A 168 -30.74 -2.37 -3.57
C TYR A 168 -30.12 -2.02 -4.93
N LYS A 169 -30.94 -1.82 -5.98
CA LYS A 169 -30.48 -1.70 -7.37
C LYS A 169 -29.51 -0.53 -7.62
N PHE A 170 -29.61 0.50 -6.79
CA PHE A 170 -28.75 1.68 -6.84
C PHE A 170 -28.19 1.97 -5.46
N THR A 171 -26.95 2.46 -5.42
CA THR A 171 -26.30 3.00 -4.22
C THR A 171 -26.11 4.51 -4.37
N SER A 172 -26.21 5.24 -3.25
CA SER A 172 -26.00 6.68 -3.18
C SER A 172 -24.57 7.09 -2.86
N ILE A 173 -23.67 6.12 -2.75
CA ILE A 173 -22.24 6.31 -2.46
C ILE A 173 -21.39 5.43 -3.39
N TYR A 174 -20.10 5.77 -3.55
CA TYR A 174 -19.13 4.80 -4.06
C TYR A 174 -19.09 3.58 -3.12
N PRO A 175 -19.07 2.34 -3.65
CA PRO A 175 -19.04 1.17 -2.79
C PRO A 175 -17.70 1.08 -2.05
N MET A 176 -17.76 0.62 -0.80
CA MET A 176 -16.56 0.10 -0.15
C MET A 176 -16.39 -1.36 -0.51
N VAL A 177 -15.18 -1.74 -0.89
CA VAL A 177 -14.78 -3.12 -1.18
C VAL A 177 -14.08 -3.66 0.07
N LEU A 178 -14.62 -4.71 0.69
CA LEU A 178 -14.12 -5.28 1.95
C LEU A 178 -14.67 -6.69 2.16
N ASP A 179 -14.06 -7.45 3.07
CA ASP A 179 -14.62 -8.71 3.58
C ASP A 179 -15.27 -8.42 4.95
N ILE A 180 -16.57 -8.07 4.96
CA ILE A 180 -17.20 -7.55 6.18
C ILE A 180 -17.58 -8.68 7.15
N ASN A 181 -17.92 -9.85 6.62
CA ASN A 181 -18.30 -11.02 7.42
C ASN A 181 -17.10 -11.94 7.74
N GLY A 182 -15.93 -11.63 7.20
CA GLY A 182 -14.67 -12.29 7.48
C GLY A 182 -14.60 -13.72 6.96
N ASP A 183 -15.27 -14.02 5.86
CA ASP A 183 -15.31 -15.35 5.24
C ASP A 183 -14.27 -15.58 4.13
N GLY A 184 -13.52 -14.52 3.77
CA GLY A 184 -12.48 -14.52 2.73
C GLY A 184 -12.99 -14.11 1.36
N LEU A 185 -14.28 -13.84 1.19
CA LEU A 185 -14.87 -13.33 -0.04
C LEU A 185 -15.04 -11.81 0.04
N VAL A 186 -15.04 -11.19 -1.13
CA VAL A 186 -15.13 -9.74 -1.24
C VAL A 186 -16.59 -9.30 -1.32
N ASP A 187 -17.01 -8.48 -0.36
CA ASP A 187 -18.32 -7.85 -0.26
C ASP A 187 -18.30 -6.38 -0.68
N PHE A 188 -19.48 -5.81 -0.95
CA PHE A 188 -19.63 -4.38 -1.27
C PHE A 188 -20.58 -3.68 -0.29
N LEU A 189 -20.05 -2.79 0.55
CA LEU A 189 -20.88 -1.92 1.40
C LEU A 189 -21.36 -0.72 0.58
N CYS A 190 -22.67 -0.50 0.63
CA CYS A 190 -23.42 0.47 -0.14
C CYS A 190 -24.39 1.26 0.76
N GLN A 191 -25.03 2.27 0.20
CA GLN A 191 -26.05 3.06 0.88
C GLN A 191 -27.25 3.27 -0.04
N THR A 192 -28.46 3.02 0.44
CA THR A 192 -29.69 3.27 -0.31
C THR A 192 -29.95 4.77 -0.54
N GLU A 193 -30.93 5.11 -1.36
CA GLU A 193 -31.38 6.52 -1.52
C GLU A 193 -31.96 7.09 -0.22
N ASP A 194 -32.64 6.26 0.58
CA ASP A 194 -33.18 6.61 1.91
C ASP A 194 -32.12 6.55 3.03
N LYS A 195 -30.83 6.51 2.67
CA LYS A 195 -29.67 6.63 3.56
C LYS A 195 -29.49 5.49 4.56
N LYS A 196 -30.01 4.30 4.23
CA LYS A 196 -29.73 3.05 4.97
C LYS A 196 -28.50 2.37 4.39
N LEU A 197 -27.66 1.82 5.27
CA LEU A 197 -26.52 1.02 4.85
C LEU A 197 -26.96 -0.40 4.52
N PHE A 198 -26.40 -0.94 3.45
CA PHE A 198 -26.61 -2.32 3.04
C PHE A 198 -25.33 -2.89 2.42
N VAL A 199 -25.24 -4.21 2.36
CA VAL A 199 -24.08 -4.92 1.85
C VAL A 199 -24.53 -5.92 0.80
N TRP A 200 -23.85 -5.91 -0.35
CA TRP A 200 -23.85 -7.04 -1.27
C TRP A 200 -22.87 -8.08 -0.76
N THR A 201 -23.38 -9.11 -0.09
CA THR A 201 -22.56 -10.21 0.43
C THR A 201 -22.27 -11.23 -0.67
N ASN A 202 -21.00 -11.52 -0.88
CA ASN A 202 -20.56 -12.49 -1.87
C ASN A 202 -20.77 -13.91 -1.36
N CYS A 203 -21.50 -14.71 -2.12
CA CYS A 203 -21.76 -16.12 -1.85
C CYS A 203 -21.01 -17.02 -2.85
N GLY A 204 -19.84 -16.59 -3.32
CA GLY A 204 -18.93 -17.25 -4.26
C GLY A 204 -19.19 -16.89 -5.73
N THR A 205 -20.39 -17.19 -6.24
CA THR A 205 -20.75 -16.92 -7.66
C THR A 205 -21.95 -15.98 -7.79
N THR A 206 -22.49 -15.51 -6.68
CA THR A 206 -23.69 -14.68 -6.62
C THR A 206 -23.57 -13.73 -5.43
N PHE A 207 -24.08 -12.50 -5.59
CA PHE A 207 -24.19 -11.54 -4.51
C PHE A 207 -25.61 -11.46 -3.97
N LEU A 208 -25.75 -11.39 -2.65
CA LEU A 208 -27.01 -11.22 -1.95
C LEU A 208 -27.05 -9.91 -1.16
N PRO A 209 -28.08 -9.07 -1.33
CA PRO A 209 -28.17 -7.77 -0.66
C PRO A 209 -28.87 -7.91 0.69
N PHE A 210 -28.19 -7.44 1.75
CA PHE A 210 -28.72 -7.40 3.12
C PHE A 210 -28.58 -6.00 3.69
N LEU A 211 -29.57 -5.54 4.46
CA LEU A 211 -29.35 -4.39 5.34
C LEU A 211 -28.17 -4.68 6.26
N LEU A 212 -27.42 -3.64 6.65
CA LEU A 212 -26.18 -3.81 7.44
C LEU A 212 -26.40 -4.65 8.71
N GLU A 213 -27.50 -4.43 9.41
CA GLU A 213 -27.88 -5.16 10.63
C GLU A 213 -28.28 -6.63 10.41
N ASP A 214 -28.55 -7.02 9.17
CA ASP A 214 -29.03 -8.34 8.76
C ASP A 214 -27.97 -9.17 8.04
N VAL A 215 -26.77 -8.62 7.83
CA VAL A 215 -25.64 -9.32 7.18
C VAL A 215 -25.37 -10.65 7.92
N PRO A 216 -25.34 -11.78 7.21
CA PRO A 216 -25.05 -13.08 7.82
C PRO A 216 -23.67 -13.11 8.48
N ALA A 217 -23.57 -13.78 9.62
CA ALA A 217 -22.34 -13.88 10.41
C ALA A 217 -21.73 -12.53 10.81
N CYS A 218 -22.55 -11.48 10.92
CA CYS A 218 -22.17 -10.17 11.43
C CYS A 218 -23.12 -9.70 12.53
N THR A 219 -22.57 -9.00 13.51
CA THR A 219 -23.34 -8.27 14.52
C THR A 219 -22.77 -6.87 14.70
N PHE A 220 -23.66 -5.90 14.93
CA PHE A 220 -23.30 -4.50 15.14
C PHE A 220 -23.81 -4.05 16.51
N GLU A 221 -22.90 -3.64 17.38
CA GLU A 221 -23.20 -3.08 18.70
C GLU A 221 -22.90 -1.57 18.70
N GLY A 222 -23.98 -0.79 18.77
CA GLY A 222 -23.92 0.66 18.67
C GLY A 222 -24.89 1.18 17.59
N HIS A 223 -25.16 2.48 17.63
CA HIS A 223 -26.05 3.11 16.65
C HIS A 223 -25.25 3.81 15.57
N PHE A 224 -25.56 3.54 14.31
CA PHE A 224 -25.12 4.38 13.20
C PHE A 224 -25.88 5.72 13.27
N VAL A 225 -25.15 6.83 13.16
CA VAL A 225 -25.72 8.19 13.25
C VAL A 225 -25.30 9.01 12.04
N GLY A 226 -26.28 9.52 11.30
CA GLY A 226 -26.05 10.31 10.08
C GLY A 226 -26.21 9.48 8.82
N HIS A 227 -25.42 9.80 7.80
CA HIS A 227 -25.34 9.07 6.55
C HIS A 227 -23.92 9.21 5.97
N ILE A 228 -23.50 8.29 5.12
CA ILE A 228 -22.24 8.41 4.39
C ILE A 228 -22.44 9.44 3.26
N PRO A 229 -21.64 10.53 3.22
CA PRO A 229 -21.73 11.53 2.15
C PRO A 229 -21.12 10.98 0.85
N SER A 230 -21.34 11.70 -0.26
CA SER A 230 -20.68 11.46 -1.54
C SER A 230 -20.03 12.79 -1.95
N PRO A 231 -18.68 12.91 -1.99
CA PRO A 231 -17.68 11.88 -1.72
C PRO A 231 -17.46 11.51 -0.25
N HIS A 232 -16.88 10.31 -0.03
CA HIS A 232 -16.44 9.83 1.28
C HIS A 232 -15.07 9.13 1.25
N SER A 233 -14.52 8.87 2.44
CA SER A 233 -13.20 8.23 2.65
C SER A 233 -13.28 7.17 3.74
N SER A 234 -14.39 6.44 3.74
CA SER A 234 -14.59 5.30 4.64
C SER A 234 -13.53 4.23 4.34
N ALA A 235 -13.05 3.56 5.38
CA ALA A 235 -11.91 2.66 5.31
C ALA A 235 -12.14 1.34 6.06
N PHE A 236 -11.35 0.34 5.70
CA PHE A 236 -11.24 -0.95 6.37
C PHE A 236 -9.79 -1.15 6.80
N VAL A 237 -9.50 -0.87 8.07
CA VAL A 237 -8.13 -0.63 8.56
C VAL A 237 -8.00 -0.93 10.05
N ASP A 238 -6.86 -1.50 10.48
CA ASP A 238 -6.58 -1.82 11.90
C ASP A 238 -6.29 -0.52 12.70
N ILE A 239 -7.25 -0.09 13.53
CA ILE A 239 -7.14 1.12 14.35
C ILE A 239 -6.73 0.79 15.78
N ASP A 240 -7.13 -0.36 16.33
CA ASP A 240 -6.86 -0.75 17.72
C ASP A 240 -5.58 -1.58 17.92
N GLY A 241 -4.93 -1.94 16.82
CA GLY A 241 -3.61 -2.54 16.77
C GLY A 241 -3.60 -4.07 16.90
N ASP A 242 -4.73 -4.73 16.74
CA ASP A 242 -4.85 -6.18 16.82
C ASP A 242 -4.55 -6.92 15.49
N CYS A 243 -4.26 -6.18 14.41
CA CYS A 243 -4.04 -6.65 13.03
C CYS A 243 -5.30 -7.19 12.30
N ARG A 244 -6.50 -7.03 12.86
CA ARG A 244 -7.77 -7.22 12.18
C ARG A 244 -8.26 -5.84 11.72
N ALA A 245 -8.73 -5.75 10.48
CA ALA A 245 -9.26 -4.48 10.00
C ALA A 245 -10.55 -4.10 10.74
N ASP A 246 -10.60 -2.88 11.26
CA ASP A 246 -11.79 -2.23 11.78
C ASP A 246 -12.56 -1.54 10.66
N LEU A 247 -13.85 -1.29 10.88
CA LEU A 247 -14.68 -0.54 9.94
C LEU A 247 -14.72 0.94 10.34
N VAL A 248 -14.15 1.80 9.50
CA VAL A 248 -14.16 3.26 9.69
C VAL A 248 -15.11 3.89 8.69
N LEU A 249 -16.21 4.48 9.15
CA LEU A 249 -17.22 5.11 8.29
C LEU A 249 -17.10 6.64 8.37
N LEU A 250 -16.85 7.29 7.23
CA LEU A 250 -17.04 8.73 7.14
C LEU A 250 -18.54 9.02 7.09
N VAL A 251 -19.04 9.77 8.05
CA VAL A 251 -20.47 10.13 8.13
C VAL A 251 -20.66 11.64 8.22
N GLU A 252 -21.80 12.11 7.72
CA GLU A 252 -22.27 13.47 7.88
C GLU A 252 -23.53 13.52 8.76
N HIS A 253 -23.47 14.32 9.83
CA HIS A 253 -24.60 14.62 10.70
C HIS A 253 -24.44 16.03 11.29
N GLY A 254 -25.52 16.81 11.31
CA GLY A 254 -25.48 18.18 11.84
C GLY A 254 -24.53 19.12 11.09
N LYS A 255 -24.36 18.94 9.76
CA LYS A 255 -23.42 19.68 8.88
C LYS A 255 -21.94 19.54 9.28
N LYS A 256 -21.62 18.52 10.06
CA LYS A 256 -20.26 18.15 10.43
C LYS A 256 -19.99 16.73 9.95
N ARG A 257 -18.72 16.45 9.70
CA ARG A 257 -18.26 15.14 9.26
C ARG A 257 -17.41 14.48 10.33
N TYR A 258 -17.64 13.19 10.51
CA TYR A 258 -17.01 12.38 11.54
C TYR A 258 -16.50 11.08 10.93
N LEU A 259 -15.38 10.58 11.43
CA LEU A 259 -14.99 9.18 11.28
C LEU A 259 -15.60 8.40 12.44
N GLN A 260 -16.61 7.58 12.15
CA GLN A 260 -17.16 6.61 13.09
C GLN A 260 -16.30 5.34 13.06
N ILE A 261 -15.70 4.99 14.19
CA ILE A 261 -14.82 3.84 14.31
C ILE A 261 -15.62 2.68 14.92
N TRP A 262 -15.73 1.59 14.16
CA TRP A 262 -16.38 0.34 14.55
C TRP A 262 -15.31 -0.73 14.72
N GLN A 263 -14.92 -0.98 15.96
CA GLN A 263 -13.90 -1.97 16.29
C GLN A 263 -14.39 -3.38 15.96
N ALA A 264 -13.60 -4.13 15.21
CA ALA A 264 -13.91 -5.48 14.79
C ALA A 264 -13.41 -6.49 15.82
N ASP A 265 -14.24 -7.47 16.14
CA ASP A 265 -13.91 -8.63 16.97
C ASP A 265 -14.54 -9.88 16.35
N ALA A 266 -14.15 -11.07 16.79
CA ALA A 266 -14.81 -12.30 16.36
C ALA A 266 -14.78 -13.40 17.42
N ASP A 267 -15.82 -14.23 17.39
CA ASP A 267 -15.99 -15.37 18.31
C ASP A 267 -15.70 -16.74 17.65
N GLY A 268 -15.22 -16.75 16.40
CA GLY A 268 -15.03 -17.95 15.58
C GLY A 268 -16.22 -18.29 14.68
N HIS A 269 -17.39 -17.71 14.93
CA HIS A 269 -18.61 -17.93 14.16
C HIS A 269 -19.05 -16.69 13.39
N GLN A 270 -18.89 -15.51 13.97
CA GLN A 270 -19.31 -14.24 13.39
C GLN A 270 -18.34 -13.10 13.68
N MET A 271 -18.35 -12.09 12.81
CA MET A 271 -17.75 -10.78 13.08
C MET A 271 -18.67 -9.98 14.00
N LYS A 272 -18.06 -9.22 14.92
CA LYS A 272 -18.73 -8.29 15.80
C LYS A 272 -18.10 -6.91 15.65
N TYR A 273 -18.89 -5.92 15.28
CA TYR A 273 -18.47 -4.54 15.13
C TYR A 273 -19.04 -3.69 16.27
N THR A 274 -18.18 -3.11 17.09
CA THR A 274 -18.58 -2.32 18.27
C THR A 274 -18.18 -0.87 18.09
N ARG A 275 -19.13 0.06 18.21
CA ARG A 275 -18.85 1.50 18.15
C ARG A 275 -18.91 2.14 19.53
N ASN A 276 -17.84 2.86 19.88
CA ASN A 276 -17.85 3.83 20.98
C ASN A 276 -17.95 5.26 20.41
N PRO A 277 -19.10 5.96 20.55
CA PRO A 277 -19.26 7.32 20.03
C PRO A 277 -18.26 8.35 20.56
N GLU A 278 -17.65 8.12 21.73
CA GLU A 278 -16.64 9.01 22.32
C GLU A 278 -15.30 8.96 21.55
N LYS A 279 -15.07 7.91 20.76
CA LYS A 279 -13.87 7.73 19.94
C LYS A 279 -14.04 8.26 18.51
N ASP A 280 -15.23 8.75 18.15
CA ASP A 280 -15.47 9.35 16.82
C ASP A 280 -14.58 10.58 16.59
N ILE A 281 -14.00 10.68 15.40
CA ILE A 281 -13.09 11.79 15.07
C ILE A 281 -13.83 12.81 14.20
N GLN A 282 -14.06 14.01 14.73
CA GLN A 282 -14.59 15.12 13.92
C GLN A 282 -13.50 15.65 12.96
N LEU A 283 -13.81 15.72 11.67
CA LEU A 283 -12.90 16.22 10.63
C LEU A 283 -13.00 17.75 10.43
N PRO A 284 -11.94 18.39 9.88
CA PRO A 284 -12.01 19.78 9.44
C PRO A 284 -13.14 19.99 8.41
N GLN A 285 -13.68 21.21 8.34
CA GLN A 285 -14.55 21.56 7.22
C GLN A 285 -13.76 21.56 5.91
N HIS A 286 -14.45 21.30 4.79
CA HIS A 286 -13.86 21.28 3.45
C HIS A 286 -12.64 20.35 3.33
N HIS A 287 -12.67 19.23 4.05
CA HIS A 287 -11.64 18.21 3.96
C HIS A 287 -11.74 17.45 2.63
N GLY A 288 -10.58 17.02 2.11
CA GLY A 288 -10.47 16.04 1.04
C GLY A 288 -10.45 14.61 1.56
N GLN A 289 -9.83 13.71 0.81
CA GLN A 289 -9.74 12.30 1.16
C GLN A 289 -8.85 12.09 2.40
N VAL A 290 -9.34 11.29 3.34
CA VAL A 290 -8.59 10.87 4.53
C VAL A 290 -7.56 9.81 4.13
N SER A 291 -6.35 9.86 4.68
CA SER A 291 -5.30 8.86 4.45
C SER A 291 -4.91 8.18 5.76
N PHE A 292 -4.58 6.89 5.69
CA PHE A 292 -4.24 6.04 6.83
C PHE A 292 -2.85 5.42 6.61
N ALA A 293 -1.89 5.69 7.50
CA ALA A 293 -0.53 5.13 7.44
C ALA A 293 0.18 5.26 8.79
N ASP A 294 1.21 4.44 9.04
CA ASP A 294 2.13 4.59 10.17
C ASP A 294 3.13 5.73 9.86
N ILE A 295 2.75 6.98 10.17
CA ILE A 295 3.48 8.19 9.75
C ILE A 295 4.68 8.43 10.67
N ASN A 296 4.52 8.18 11.97
CA ASN A 296 5.57 8.35 12.95
C ASN A 296 6.43 7.10 13.19
N GLY A 297 6.12 5.97 12.55
CA GLY A 297 6.87 4.72 12.65
C GLY A 297 6.79 4.07 14.03
N ASP A 298 5.64 4.16 14.71
CA ASP A 298 5.41 3.58 16.04
C ASP A 298 4.64 2.25 16.01
N GLY A 299 4.31 1.75 14.81
CA GLY A 299 3.59 0.49 14.64
C GLY A 299 2.08 0.60 14.82
N THR A 300 1.53 1.81 14.76
CA THR A 300 0.10 2.10 14.77
C THR A 300 -0.29 2.87 13.49
N ILE A 301 -1.59 2.92 13.17
CA ILE A 301 -2.08 3.62 11.98
C ILE A 301 -2.52 5.03 12.36
N ASP A 302 -1.82 6.03 11.82
CA ASP A 302 -2.12 7.46 11.94
C ASP A 302 -3.05 7.95 10.83
N ILE A 303 -3.56 9.18 10.99
CA ILE A 303 -4.52 9.81 10.07
C ILE A 303 -3.98 11.14 9.55
N ALA A 304 -3.97 11.31 8.23
CA ALA A 304 -3.67 12.55 7.54
C ALA A 304 -4.85 13.03 6.69
N VAL A 305 -5.17 14.32 6.74
CA VAL A 305 -6.35 14.91 6.11
C VAL A 305 -6.00 16.25 5.44
N PRO A 306 -6.07 16.35 4.10
CA PRO A 306 -5.99 17.65 3.43
C PRO A 306 -7.29 18.42 3.64
N TYR A 307 -7.22 19.73 3.84
CA TYR A 307 -8.41 20.57 3.95
C TYR A 307 -8.15 22.00 3.46
N CYS A 308 -9.24 22.69 3.15
CA CYS A 308 -9.24 24.11 2.79
C CYS A 308 -9.95 24.93 3.86
N THR A 309 -9.48 26.15 4.08
CA THR A 309 -10.18 27.08 4.98
C THR A 309 -11.45 27.61 4.31
N GLU A 310 -11.36 27.90 3.02
CA GLU A 310 -12.49 28.34 2.20
C GLU A 310 -12.51 27.61 0.86
N VAL A 311 -13.73 27.42 0.34
CA VAL A 311 -13.99 26.86 -0.99
C VAL A 311 -15.00 27.70 -1.74
N ASP A 312 -14.99 27.62 -3.07
CA ASP A 312 -16.03 28.22 -3.92
C ASP A 312 -17.30 27.34 -3.98
N THR A 313 -18.28 27.75 -4.79
CA THR A 313 -19.55 27.02 -4.96
C THR A 313 -19.40 25.63 -5.58
N ASN A 314 -18.29 25.37 -6.27
CA ASN A 314 -17.98 24.09 -6.91
C ASN A 314 -17.10 23.20 -6.02
N GLY A 315 -16.77 23.67 -4.81
CA GLY A 315 -15.88 22.99 -3.87
C GLY A 315 -14.40 23.15 -4.19
N ASN A 316 -14.01 24.08 -5.09
CA ASN A 316 -12.61 24.34 -5.36
C ASN A 316 -11.99 25.11 -4.20
N CYS A 317 -10.75 24.75 -3.83
CA CYS A 317 -10.01 25.42 -2.78
C CYS A 317 -9.67 26.87 -3.15
N THR A 318 -10.18 27.85 -2.40
CA THR A 318 -9.90 29.28 -2.65
C THR A 318 -8.83 29.84 -1.72
N SER A 319 -8.81 29.41 -0.45
CA SER A 319 -7.83 29.88 0.53
C SER A 319 -7.53 28.83 1.62
N GLY A 320 -6.34 28.94 2.20
CA GLY A 320 -5.90 28.15 3.34
C GLY A 320 -5.85 26.65 3.06
N SER A 321 -4.99 26.23 2.13
CA SER A 321 -4.70 24.83 1.86
C SER A 321 -3.74 24.26 2.91
N ASN A 322 -4.23 23.29 3.68
CA ASN A 322 -3.53 22.72 4.83
C ASN A 322 -3.64 21.19 4.85
N ILE A 323 -2.73 20.53 5.54
CA ILE A 323 -2.79 19.09 5.83
C ILE A 323 -2.72 18.92 7.34
N ALA A 324 -3.80 18.41 7.93
CA ALA A 324 -3.86 18.07 9.34
C ALA A 324 -3.44 16.61 9.53
N ILE A 325 -2.58 16.33 10.51
CA ILE A 325 -2.14 14.98 10.88
C ILE A 325 -2.42 14.76 12.36
N THR A 326 -2.99 13.61 12.68
CA THR A 326 -3.14 13.13 14.06
C THR A 326 -2.58 11.73 14.20
N PHE A 327 -1.87 11.51 15.31
CA PHE A 327 -1.20 10.25 15.61
C PHE A 327 -2.08 9.35 16.49
N ASN A 328 -1.99 8.04 16.27
CA ASN A 328 -2.74 7.03 17.00
C ASN A 328 -1.98 6.59 18.26
N LYS A 329 -2.39 7.10 19.41
CA LYS A 329 -1.73 6.78 20.67
C LYS A 329 -2.26 5.45 21.21
N GLN A 330 -1.44 4.41 21.06
CA GLN A 330 -1.66 3.10 21.66
C GLN A 330 -0.61 2.77 22.71
N LYS A 331 -0.74 1.58 23.31
CA LYS A 331 0.30 0.98 24.15
C LYS A 331 1.64 0.96 23.38
N PRO A 332 2.70 1.64 23.88
CA PRO A 332 3.95 1.81 23.15
C PRO A 332 4.70 0.48 23.02
N PHE A 333 5.65 0.37 22.10
CA PHE A 333 6.49 -0.82 21.94
C PHE A 333 7.58 -0.95 23.01
N CYS A 334 7.88 -2.17 23.46
CA CYS A 334 8.95 -2.43 24.40
C CYS A 334 10.33 -2.39 23.71
N SER A 335 11.04 -1.25 23.77
CA SER A 335 12.33 -1.06 23.07
C SER A 335 13.49 -1.93 23.59
N TYR A 336 13.45 -2.39 24.85
CA TYR A 336 14.52 -3.18 25.47
C TYR A 336 14.05 -4.57 25.89
N ILE A 337 14.74 -5.61 25.40
CA ILE A 337 14.37 -7.03 25.55
C ILE A 337 14.59 -7.55 27.00
N TRP A 338 15.61 -7.06 27.71
CA TRP A 338 16.12 -7.70 28.93
C TRP A 338 15.86 -6.94 30.24
N ASN A 339 15.32 -5.72 30.18
CA ASN A 339 15.21 -4.86 31.36
C ASN A 339 14.04 -3.88 31.24
N ASN A 340 12.81 -4.40 31.14
CA ASN A 340 11.63 -3.55 31.22
C ASN A 340 10.85 -3.80 32.51
N PRO A 341 11.05 -2.98 33.56
CA PRO A 341 10.35 -3.14 34.84
C PRO A 341 8.82 -2.98 34.73
N ASN A 342 8.31 -2.51 33.59
CA ASN A 342 6.88 -2.31 33.30
C ASN A 342 6.45 -3.05 32.02
N SER A 343 6.71 -4.36 31.91
CA SER A 343 6.29 -5.16 30.74
C SER A 343 4.80 -5.06 30.40
N ASP A 344 3.97 -4.75 31.39
CA ASP A 344 2.52 -4.62 31.22
C ASP A 344 2.13 -3.27 30.59
N GLN A 345 3.02 -2.29 30.53
CA GLN A 345 2.78 -0.95 29.98
C GLN A 345 3.23 -0.77 28.52
N CYS A 346 3.92 -1.76 27.95
CA CYS A 346 4.31 -1.75 26.53
C CYS A 346 3.93 -3.06 25.81
N ARG A 347 3.92 -3.04 24.48
CA ARG A 347 3.67 -4.18 23.60
C ARG A 347 4.98 -4.90 23.28
N LYS A 348 5.04 -6.21 23.53
CA LYS A 348 6.21 -7.04 23.22
C LYS A 348 6.26 -7.36 21.72
N ALA A 349 7.45 -7.71 21.21
CA ALA A 349 7.61 -8.12 19.82
C ALA A 349 6.78 -9.36 19.44
N THR A 350 6.52 -10.26 20.39
CA THR A 350 5.66 -11.45 20.19
C THR A 350 4.16 -11.16 20.27
N GLU A 351 3.78 -9.91 20.56
CA GLU A 351 2.40 -9.48 20.81
C GLU A 351 2.05 -8.28 19.92
N LEU A 352 2.70 -8.11 18.75
CA LEU A 352 2.45 -6.96 17.86
C LEU A 352 0.99 -6.86 17.39
N CYS A 353 0.35 -8.00 17.16
CA CYS A 353 -1.08 -8.13 16.86
C CYS A 353 -1.86 -8.40 18.15
N SER A 354 -1.89 -7.41 19.03
CA SER A 354 -2.70 -7.45 20.25
C SER A 354 -3.46 -6.15 20.42
N ARG A 355 -4.77 -6.28 20.69
CA ARG A 355 -5.65 -5.14 20.91
C ARG A 355 -5.10 -4.20 21.98
N SER A 356 -5.14 -2.91 21.69
CA SER A 356 -4.85 -1.82 22.62
C SER A 356 -6.00 -0.81 22.60
N ASP A 357 -6.16 -0.05 23.68
CA ASP A 357 -6.90 1.21 23.56
C ASP A 357 -6.14 2.14 22.62
N PHE A 358 -6.88 2.96 21.88
CA PHE A 358 -6.36 3.92 20.91
C PHE A 358 -6.93 5.31 21.19
N ASP A 359 -6.14 6.35 20.96
CA ASP A 359 -6.58 7.73 21.14
C ASP A 359 -6.00 8.64 20.05
N PHE A 360 -6.84 9.55 19.55
CA PHE A 360 -6.44 10.50 18.50
C PHE A 360 -6.56 11.93 19.02
N GLY A 361 -5.57 12.75 18.70
CA GLY A 361 -5.65 14.19 18.91
C GLY A 361 -6.77 14.84 18.10
N THR A 362 -7.24 16.00 18.56
CA THR A 362 -8.31 16.73 17.87
C THR A 362 -7.83 17.29 16.54
N ILE A 363 -8.33 16.76 15.42
CA ILE A 363 -7.85 17.14 14.08
C ILE A 363 -8.53 18.39 13.48
N HIS A 364 -9.80 18.69 13.83
CA HIS A 364 -10.58 19.74 13.17
C HIS A 364 -10.27 21.19 13.61
N SER A 365 -9.62 21.38 14.76
CA SER A 365 -9.40 22.72 15.34
C SER A 365 -7.97 22.98 15.79
N ALA A 366 -7.28 21.95 16.29
CA ALA A 366 -5.92 22.04 16.79
C ALA A 366 -5.19 20.73 16.49
N PRO A 367 -5.00 20.40 15.20
CA PRO A 367 -4.34 19.16 14.81
C PRO A 367 -2.94 19.08 15.41
N PRO A 368 -2.51 17.88 15.88
CA PRO A 368 -1.17 17.66 16.41
C PRO A 368 -0.05 18.16 15.49
N GLU A 369 -0.19 17.95 14.18
CA GLU A 369 0.70 18.50 13.16
C GLU A 369 -0.14 19.10 12.02
N ASN A 370 0.26 20.28 11.53
CA ASN A 370 -0.44 21.00 10.46
C ASN A 370 0.54 21.56 9.43
N ILE A 371 0.54 20.97 8.24
CA ILE A 371 1.36 21.43 7.12
C ILE A 371 0.58 22.49 6.36
N VAL A 372 1.11 23.71 6.31
CA VAL A 372 0.52 24.82 5.53
C VAL A 372 1.20 24.85 4.16
N LEU A 373 0.43 24.79 3.08
CA LEU A 373 0.99 24.95 1.73
C LEU A 373 1.51 26.38 1.53
N PRO A 374 2.52 26.59 0.66
CA PRO A 374 3.00 27.94 0.33
C PRO A 374 1.86 28.86 -0.14
N PRO A 375 1.88 30.18 0.15
CA PRO A 375 0.74 31.07 -0.09
C PRO A 375 0.26 31.16 -1.55
N ASN A 376 1.13 30.89 -2.53
CA ASN A 376 0.79 30.87 -3.95
C ASN A 376 0.31 29.50 -4.43
N MET A 377 0.36 28.46 -3.59
CA MET A 377 -0.07 27.11 -3.91
C MET A 377 -1.43 26.84 -3.29
N ARG A 378 -2.33 26.25 -4.07
CA ARG A 378 -3.66 25.80 -3.60
C ARG A 378 -3.87 24.36 -4.01
N PHE A 379 -4.59 23.57 -3.22
CA PHE A 379 -4.93 22.21 -3.64
C PHE A 379 -5.72 22.22 -4.95
N ASP A 380 -5.46 21.20 -5.77
CA ASP A 380 -6.26 20.89 -6.96
C ASP A 380 -7.31 19.83 -6.59
N GLY A 381 -8.57 20.23 -6.47
CA GLY A 381 -9.67 19.35 -6.12
C GLY A 381 -11.01 20.07 -6.06
N ASN A 382 -12.10 19.32 -6.25
CA ASN A 382 -13.48 19.79 -6.27
C ASN A 382 -14.46 18.73 -5.75
N MET A 383 -15.77 18.97 -5.85
CA MET A 383 -16.78 18.02 -5.35
C MET A 383 -16.77 16.65 -6.05
N ASP A 384 -16.45 16.59 -7.35
CA ASP A 384 -16.41 15.32 -8.10
C ASP A 384 -15.03 14.63 -7.98
N ASN A 385 -13.97 15.39 -7.72
CA ASN A 385 -12.60 14.92 -7.59
C ASN A 385 -12.00 15.48 -6.29
N PRO A 386 -12.23 14.81 -5.15
CA PRO A 386 -11.75 15.29 -3.86
C PRO A 386 -10.22 15.40 -3.84
N ILE A 387 -9.71 16.31 -3.03
CA ILE A 387 -8.26 16.47 -2.81
C ILE A 387 -7.71 15.16 -2.22
N THR A 388 -6.66 14.59 -2.79
CA THR A 388 -6.04 13.34 -2.32
C THR A 388 -4.61 13.56 -1.88
N LEU A 389 -4.16 12.76 -0.91
CA LEU A 389 -2.75 12.65 -0.52
C LEU A 389 -2.23 11.28 -0.92
N SER A 390 -0.99 11.23 -1.39
CA SER A 390 -0.25 9.99 -1.58
C SER A 390 0.86 9.90 -0.55
N LEU A 391 1.01 8.73 0.06
CA LEU A 391 2.03 8.46 1.09
C LEU A 391 2.94 7.34 0.59
N GLY A 392 4.25 7.52 0.72
CA GLY A 392 5.23 6.51 0.34
C GLY A 392 6.61 6.85 0.88
N ASP A 393 7.34 5.83 1.30
CA ASP A 393 8.71 5.98 1.79
C ASP A 393 9.67 6.00 0.60
N LEU A 394 10.05 7.22 0.16
CA LEU A 394 10.83 7.40 -1.06
C LEU A 394 12.31 7.02 -0.87
N ASN A 395 12.81 7.06 0.36
CA ASN A 395 14.20 6.77 0.72
C ASN A 395 14.38 5.49 1.52
N ASN A 396 13.32 4.71 1.70
CA ASN A 396 13.29 3.46 2.46
C ASN A 396 13.84 3.65 3.89
N ASP A 397 13.55 4.75 4.58
CA ASP A 397 14.01 4.99 5.96
C ASP A 397 13.04 4.53 7.07
N GLY A 398 11.91 3.98 6.66
CA GLY A 398 10.86 3.46 7.52
C GLY A 398 9.83 4.50 7.93
N TYR A 399 9.82 5.70 7.34
CA TYR A 399 8.83 6.74 7.59
C TYR A 399 8.28 7.26 6.25
N PRO A 400 6.97 7.15 5.99
CA PRO A 400 6.40 7.57 4.71
C PRO A 400 6.51 9.08 4.53
N ASP A 401 6.96 9.50 3.34
CA ASP A 401 6.88 10.89 2.86
C ASP A 401 5.48 11.19 2.32
N LEU A 402 5.14 12.47 2.27
CA LEU A 402 3.82 12.93 1.85
C LEU A 402 3.90 13.63 0.50
N ILE A 403 2.98 13.29 -0.41
CA ILE A 403 2.89 13.86 -1.74
C ILE A 403 1.50 14.44 -1.96
N ALA A 404 1.44 15.69 -2.41
CA ALA A 404 0.19 16.41 -2.67
C ALA A 404 0.20 17.08 -4.05
N LEU A 405 -0.96 17.11 -4.70
CA LEU A 405 -1.18 17.86 -5.93
C LEU A 405 -1.74 19.25 -5.61
N ALA A 406 -1.15 20.28 -6.21
CA ALA A 406 -1.59 21.65 -6.09
C ALA A 406 -1.54 22.38 -7.43
N VAL A 407 -2.11 23.59 -7.46
CA VAL A 407 -2.02 24.55 -8.57
C VAL A 407 -1.23 25.76 -8.08
N ASP A 408 -0.24 26.17 -8.85
CA ASP A 408 0.44 27.46 -8.66
C ASP A 408 -0.45 28.60 -9.17
N GLY A 409 -0.89 29.46 -8.24
CA GLY A 409 -1.74 30.61 -8.51
C GLY A 409 -1.11 31.67 -9.42
N THR A 410 0.22 31.70 -9.58
CA THR A 410 0.88 32.69 -10.45
C THR A 410 0.81 32.32 -11.93
N ASN A 411 0.92 31.03 -12.25
CA ASN A 411 0.97 30.54 -13.63
C ASN A 411 -0.22 29.64 -14.01
N ALA A 412 -1.13 29.37 -13.06
CA ALA A 412 -2.24 28.43 -13.17
C ALA A 412 -1.79 27.03 -13.63
N LYS A 413 -0.60 26.59 -13.21
CA LYS A 413 -0.03 25.30 -13.58
C LYS A 413 -0.10 24.31 -12.42
N PRO A 414 -0.37 23.03 -12.68
CA PRO A 414 -0.30 22.02 -11.65
C PRO A 414 1.15 21.72 -11.24
N VAL A 415 1.33 21.57 -9.92
CA VAL A 415 2.59 21.33 -9.24
C VAL A 415 2.40 20.18 -8.25
N VAL A 416 3.28 19.19 -8.31
CA VAL A 416 3.34 18.14 -7.30
C VAL A 416 4.32 18.54 -6.22
N MET A 417 3.86 18.56 -4.97
CA MET A 417 4.67 18.89 -3.80
C MET A 417 4.99 17.62 -3.02
N VAL A 418 6.28 17.43 -2.75
CA VAL A 418 6.79 16.32 -1.94
C VAL A 418 7.30 16.89 -0.62
N TYR A 419 6.71 16.43 0.46
CA TYR A 419 7.04 16.80 1.84
C TYR A 419 7.80 15.65 2.48
N LYS A 420 9.04 15.94 2.87
CA LYS A 420 9.90 14.94 3.48
C LYS A 420 9.55 14.77 4.96
N ASN A 421 9.37 13.53 5.39
CA ASN A 421 9.09 13.19 6.77
C ASN A 421 10.39 13.21 7.61
N LEU A 422 10.47 14.06 8.62
CA LEU A 422 11.68 14.30 9.40
C LEU A 422 11.43 14.22 10.91
N LEU A 423 12.46 13.84 11.66
CA LEU A 423 12.48 14.06 13.11
C LEU A 423 12.72 15.56 13.40
N PRO A 424 12.00 16.15 14.37
CA PRO A 424 12.23 17.53 14.77
C PRO A 424 13.66 17.72 15.29
N ARG A 425 14.31 18.84 14.92
CA ARG A 425 15.72 19.10 15.26
C ARG A 425 16.00 19.19 16.77
N ASP A 426 15.01 19.59 17.55
CA ASP A 426 15.13 19.88 18.99
C ASP A 426 14.32 18.92 19.88
N SER A 427 13.75 17.84 19.33
CA SER A 427 12.93 16.89 20.10
C SER A 427 13.66 15.57 20.31
N SER A 428 13.72 15.10 21.56
CA SER A 428 14.08 13.71 21.87
C SER A 428 12.88 12.76 21.82
N ALA A 429 11.67 13.26 21.58
CA ALA A 429 10.45 12.46 21.49
C ALA A 429 10.27 11.94 20.06
N THR A 430 10.22 10.62 19.91
CA THR A 430 10.04 9.89 18.64
C THR A 430 8.61 9.97 18.09
N GLU A 431 7.64 10.34 18.93
CA GLU A 431 6.21 10.45 18.58
C GLU A 431 5.89 11.71 17.75
N VAL A 432 6.82 12.66 17.63
CA VAL A 432 6.62 13.92 16.92
C VAL A 432 7.41 13.89 15.61
N ARG A 433 6.74 14.23 14.51
CA ARG A 433 7.33 14.35 13.17
C ARG A 433 7.08 15.75 12.63
N THR A 434 7.99 16.22 11.79
CA THR A 434 7.88 17.50 11.06
C THR A 434 8.05 17.26 9.57
N PHE A 435 7.42 18.09 8.76
CA PHE A 435 7.45 17.97 7.31
C PHE A 435 8.02 19.21 6.65
N ASP A 436 9.15 19.06 5.95
CA ASP A 436 9.73 20.13 5.16
C ASP A 436 9.24 20.01 3.70
N ASN A 437 8.70 21.11 3.14
CA ASN A 437 8.41 21.18 1.70
C ASN A 437 9.74 21.05 0.95
N TYR A 438 9.93 19.90 0.33
CA TYR A 438 11.25 19.47 -0.07
C TYR A 438 11.45 19.62 -1.58
N VAL A 439 10.51 19.12 -2.39
CA VAL A 439 10.54 19.26 -3.86
C VAL A 439 9.19 19.75 -4.39
N GLN A 440 9.27 20.63 -5.40
CA GLN A 440 8.15 21.03 -6.25
C GLN A 440 8.42 20.57 -7.68
N ILE A 441 7.58 19.67 -8.20
CA ILE A 441 7.65 19.18 -9.57
C ILE A 441 6.62 19.95 -10.39
N SER A 442 7.10 20.94 -11.14
CA SER A 442 6.28 21.64 -12.12
C SER A 442 6.03 20.73 -13.31
N THR A 443 4.78 20.57 -13.68
CA THR A 443 4.40 19.70 -14.79
C THR A 443 4.22 20.50 -16.09
N GLU A 444 4.58 19.90 -17.23
CA GLU A 444 4.46 20.54 -18.54
C GLU A 444 3.15 20.17 -19.28
N TRP A 445 2.28 19.38 -18.66
CA TRP A 445 1.00 19.01 -19.28
C TRP A 445 0.14 20.27 -19.47
N ALA A 446 -0.13 20.61 -20.73
CA ALA A 446 -0.95 21.74 -21.12
C ALA A 446 -2.42 21.32 -21.31
N GLY A 447 -3.35 22.26 -21.09
CA GLY A 447 -4.78 22.08 -21.38
C GLY A 447 -5.60 21.49 -20.23
N ASN A 448 -6.80 20.99 -20.54
CA ASN A 448 -7.77 20.39 -19.60
C ASN A 448 -7.40 18.94 -19.23
N CYS A 449 -6.17 18.69 -18.79
CA CYS A 449 -5.76 17.37 -18.31
C CYS A 449 -6.02 17.26 -16.80
N GLN A 450 -6.69 16.18 -16.39
CA GLN A 450 -6.80 15.82 -14.99
C GLN A 450 -5.53 15.09 -14.56
N LEU A 451 -4.94 15.50 -13.43
CA LEU A 451 -3.77 14.86 -12.86
C LEU A 451 -4.12 14.04 -11.62
N ARG A 452 -3.44 12.92 -11.46
CA ARG A 452 -3.44 12.09 -10.24
C ARG A 452 -2.01 11.71 -9.90
N VAL A 453 -1.72 11.52 -8.62
CA VAL A 453 -0.38 11.20 -8.15
C VAL A 453 -0.46 9.98 -7.23
N ALA A 454 0.51 9.08 -7.36
CA ALA A 454 0.64 7.92 -6.49
C ALA A 454 2.12 7.61 -6.22
N ALA A 455 2.41 7.08 -5.05
CA ALA A 455 3.70 6.53 -4.66
C ALA A 455 3.69 5.03 -4.88
N LEU A 456 4.57 4.52 -5.74
CA LEU A 456 4.65 3.09 -6.06
C LEU A 456 6.05 2.72 -6.56
N ASP A 457 6.53 1.53 -6.17
CA ASP A 457 7.61 0.79 -6.83
C ASP A 457 7.04 0.14 -8.09
N LEU A 458 7.23 0.82 -9.22
CA LEU A 458 6.70 0.37 -10.51
C LEU A 458 7.64 -0.61 -11.21
N PHE A 459 8.94 -0.43 -11.01
CA PHE A 459 9.98 -1.17 -11.73
C PHE A 459 10.39 -2.45 -11.02
N GLU A 460 9.72 -2.78 -9.90
CA GLU A 460 9.98 -3.96 -9.08
C GLU A 460 11.44 -4.03 -8.61
N ASP A 461 12.03 -2.86 -8.35
CA ASP A 461 13.44 -2.72 -7.94
C ASP A 461 13.61 -2.27 -6.47
N GLY A 462 12.49 -2.11 -5.77
CA GLY A 462 12.45 -1.78 -4.35
C GLY A 462 12.68 -0.30 -4.04
N ILE A 463 12.55 0.56 -5.04
CA ILE A 463 12.55 2.02 -4.89
C ILE A 463 11.13 2.52 -5.13
N THR A 464 10.62 3.35 -4.22
CA THR A 464 9.30 3.96 -4.41
C THR A 464 9.43 5.19 -5.31
N GLU A 465 8.75 5.20 -6.45
CA GLU A 465 8.65 6.37 -7.32
C GLU A 465 7.43 7.23 -7.03
N VAL A 466 7.53 8.52 -7.40
CA VAL A 466 6.37 9.40 -7.57
C VAL A 466 5.88 9.28 -9.01
N GLY A 467 4.74 8.61 -9.21
CA GLY A 467 4.04 8.51 -10.48
C GLY A 467 3.02 9.64 -10.63
N ILE A 468 3.13 10.41 -11.71
CA ILE A 468 2.15 11.45 -12.06
C ILE A 468 1.42 11.02 -13.32
N PHE A 469 0.10 10.88 -13.21
CA PHE A 469 -0.78 10.34 -14.23
C PHE A 469 -1.68 11.46 -14.76
N ALA A 470 -1.52 11.79 -16.03
CA ALA A 470 -2.32 12.77 -16.75
C ALA A 470 -3.32 12.08 -17.67
N SER A 471 -4.60 12.43 -17.56
CA SER A 471 -5.67 11.96 -18.45
C SER A 471 -6.44 13.13 -19.04
N ASN A 472 -6.72 13.06 -20.34
CA ASN A 472 -7.53 14.03 -21.05
C ASN A 472 -8.97 13.51 -21.18
N GLU A 473 -9.95 14.30 -20.74
CA GLU A 473 -11.37 13.88 -20.78
C GLU A 473 -11.97 13.90 -22.20
N ASP A 474 -11.48 14.78 -23.08
CA ASP A 474 -12.03 14.95 -24.43
C ASP A 474 -11.53 13.87 -25.41
N THR A 475 -10.33 13.34 -25.17
CA THR A 475 -9.68 12.39 -26.08
C THR A 475 -9.01 11.24 -25.33
N PRO A 476 -9.32 9.98 -25.66
CA PRO A 476 -8.78 8.85 -24.92
C PRO A 476 -7.27 8.72 -25.11
N ASN A 477 -6.74 9.01 -26.30
CA ASN A 477 -5.35 8.75 -26.69
C ASN A 477 -4.33 9.75 -26.11
N ASN A 478 -4.77 10.80 -25.42
CA ASN A 478 -3.88 11.84 -24.89
C ASN A 478 -3.66 11.68 -23.38
N SER A 479 -3.47 10.45 -22.92
CA SER A 479 -3.17 10.14 -21.52
C SER A 479 -1.77 9.58 -21.38
N ALA A 480 -1.05 10.01 -20.34
CA ALA A 480 0.33 9.64 -20.12
C ALA A 480 0.69 9.68 -18.63
N ALA A 481 1.69 8.89 -18.24
CA ALA A 481 2.31 8.94 -16.94
C ALA A 481 3.81 9.22 -17.05
N GLN A 482 4.30 10.01 -16.10
CA GLN A 482 5.73 10.26 -15.90
C GLN A 482 6.09 9.87 -14.48
N PHE A 483 7.32 9.37 -14.32
CA PHE A 483 7.81 8.84 -13.05
C PHE A 483 9.04 9.61 -12.60
N TYR A 484 9.14 9.79 -11.29
CA TYR A 484 10.18 10.56 -10.65
C TYR A 484 10.75 9.76 -9.48
N THR A 485 12.08 9.70 -9.38
CA THR A 485 12.78 8.99 -8.30
C THR A 485 13.73 9.92 -7.58
N ILE A 486 14.05 9.62 -6.32
CA ILE A 486 15.03 10.38 -5.56
C ILE A 486 16.47 10.00 -5.98
N MET A 487 17.35 10.99 -5.99
CA MET A 487 18.77 10.89 -6.34
C MET A 487 19.62 11.55 -5.25
N ASN A 488 20.91 11.21 -5.24
CA ASN A 488 21.93 11.78 -4.35
C ASN A 488 21.68 11.53 -2.84
N VAL A 489 20.90 10.49 -2.51
CA VAL A 489 20.59 10.05 -1.15
C VAL A 489 20.88 8.56 -1.03
N SER A 490 21.31 8.13 0.15
CA SER A 490 21.39 6.69 0.45
C SER A 490 19.98 6.13 0.62
N ILE A 491 19.50 5.40 -0.38
CA ILE A 491 18.26 4.62 -0.28
C ILE A 491 18.52 3.46 0.69
N GLY A 492 17.64 3.32 1.68
CA GLY A 492 17.67 2.22 2.65
C GLY A 492 17.31 0.87 2.04
N LEU A 493 17.52 -0.20 2.82
CA LEU A 493 17.00 -1.51 2.47
C LEU A 493 15.47 -1.50 2.55
N PHE A 494 14.82 -2.39 1.82
CA PHE A 494 13.36 -2.47 1.78
C PHE A 494 12.86 -3.89 2.06
N MET A 495 11.57 -3.99 2.37
CA MET A 495 10.79 -5.21 2.23
C MET A 495 9.44 -4.88 1.61
N LYS A 496 9.11 -5.53 0.50
CA LYS A 496 7.80 -5.41 -0.15
C LYS A 496 6.91 -6.56 0.29
N ALA A 497 5.85 -6.29 1.05
CA ALA A 497 4.94 -7.31 1.57
C ALA A 497 3.62 -7.33 0.79
N MET A 498 3.20 -8.51 0.39
CA MET A 498 2.04 -8.75 -0.48
C MET A 498 1.18 -9.87 0.10
N VAL A 499 -0.12 -9.82 -0.20
CA VAL A 499 -1.05 -10.92 0.09
C VAL A 499 -1.57 -11.49 -1.21
N LYS A 500 -1.60 -12.81 -1.34
CA LYS A 500 -2.17 -13.50 -2.50
C LYS A 500 -3.18 -14.56 -2.07
N GLY A 501 -4.43 -14.36 -2.50
CA GLY A 501 -5.49 -15.36 -2.38
C GLY A 501 -5.21 -16.56 -3.27
N LEU A 502 -5.82 -17.70 -2.94
CA LEU A 502 -5.74 -18.93 -3.71
C LEU A 502 -7.13 -19.40 -4.08
N ALA A 503 -7.26 -19.84 -5.33
CA ALA A 503 -8.45 -20.53 -5.78
C ALA A 503 -8.66 -21.86 -5.06
N GLU A 504 -9.91 -22.31 -5.02
CA GLU A 504 -10.26 -23.59 -4.42
C GLU A 504 -9.48 -24.74 -5.07
N GLY A 505 -8.85 -25.59 -4.25
CA GLY A 505 -8.03 -26.70 -4.70
C GLY A 505 -6.59 -26.34 -5.08
N GLU A 506 -6.24 -25.05 -5.20
CA GLU A 506 -4.84 -24.64 -5.33
C GLU A 506 -4.09 -24.81 -4.00
N LYS A 507 -2.78 -24.97 -4.09
CA LYS A 507 -1.89 -25.11 -2.94
C LYS A 507 -0.88 -23.97 -2.95
N PRO A 508 -0.37 -23.53 -1.79
CA PRO A 508 0.66 -22.50 -1.75
C PRO A 508 1.84 -22.76 -2.66
N SER A 509 2.21 -24.03 -2.89
CA SER A 509 3.29 -24.42 -3.80
C SER A 509 3.10 -23.96 -5.25
N SER A 510 1.88 -23.75 -5.75
CA SER A 510 1.62 -23.34 -7.14
C SER A 510 1.98 -21.89 -7.44
N ILE A 511 2.01 -21.01 -6.43
CA ILE A 511 2.29 -19.59 -6.61
C ILE A 511 3.72 -19.36 -7.14
N SER A 512 3.88 -18.59 -8.20
CA SER A 512 5.22 -18.18 -8.64
C SER A 512 5.84 -17.23 -7.62
N ILE A 513 7.14 -17.41 -7.31
CA ILE A 513 7.89 -16.45 -6.47
C ILE A 513 8.01 -15.07 -7.15
N LEU A 514 7.82 -15.01 -8.46
CA LEU A 514 7.86 -13.76 -9.22
C LEU A 514 6.51 -13.05 -9.24
N SER A 515 5.43 -13.63 -8.70
CA SER A 515 4.09 -13.03 -8.77
C SER A 515 3.93 -11.81 -7.86
N THR A 516 2.97 -10.95 -8.16
CA THR A 516 2.57 -9.83 -7.30
C THR A 516 1.39 -10.21 -6.41
N GLY A 517 1.14 -9.41 -5.38
CA GLY A 517 -0.04 -9.49 -4.52
C GLY A 517 -1.35 -9.24 -5.27
N HIS A 518 -2.44 -9.74 -4.71
CA HIS A 518 -3.80 -9.41 -5.14
C HIS A 518 -4.28 -8.12 -4.49
N ASN A 519 -5.31 -7.56 -5.10
CA ASN A 519 -5.98 -6.35 -4.69
C ASN A 519 -6.96 -6.59 -3.51
N VAL A 520 -6.44 -7.09 -2.40
CA VAL A 520 -7.21 -7.34 -1.16
C VAL A 520 -7.33 -6.07 -0.31
N HIS A 521 -8.38 -5.97 0.49
CA HIS A 521 -8.68 -4.80 1.33
C HIS A 521 -8.68 -5.16 2.81
N GLY A 522 -7.86 -4.46 3.61
CA GLY A 522 -7.83 -4.62 5.07
C GLY A 522 -6.71 -5.50 5.67
N PRO A 523 -6.03 -6.43 4.95
CA PRO A 523 -4.91 -7.15 5.54
C PRO A 523 -3.85 -6.21 6.11
N THR A 524 -3.41 -6.50 7.33
CA THR A 524 -2.50 -5.63 8.07
C THR A 524 -1.21 -6.39 8.37
N PHE A 525 -0.08 -5.78 7.99
CA PHE A 525 1.25 -6.25 8.29
C PHE A 525 1.84 -5.47 9.46
N LYS A 526 2.50 -6.18 10.37
CA LYS A 526 3.37 -5.57 11.37
C LYS A 526 4.74 -6.23 11.37
N ILE A 527 5.78 -5.40 11.43
CA ILE A 527 7.15 -5.88 11.53
C ILE A 527 7.88 -5.22 12.67
N THR A 528 9.02 -5.77 13.04
CA THR A 528 10.03 -5.04 13.81
C THR A 528 11.28 -4.78 12.99
N VAL A 529 11.84 -3.60 13.15
CA VAL A 529 13.11 -3.18 12.58
C VAL A 529 14.09 -2.92 13.74
N ILE A 530 15.35 -3.31 13.55
CA ILE A 530 16.42 -3.10 14.54
C ILE A 530 17.41 -2.09 13.95
N ASP A 531 17.52 -0.92 14.57
CA ASP A 531 18.41 0.14 14.12
C ASP A 531 19.91 -0.22 14.28
N VAL A 532 20.79 0.67 13.80
CA VAL A 532 22.25 0.50 13.90
C VAL A 532 22.78 0.53 15.34
N TYR A 533 21.96 0.96 16.30
CA TYR A 533 22.27 1.00 17.73
C TYR A 533 21.70 -0.20 18.48
N GLY A 534 20.99 -1.11 17.78
CA GLY A 534 20.35 -2.29 18.36
C GLY A 534 18.99 -2.00 19.00
N THR A 535 18.42 -0.81 18.79
CA THR A 535 17.06 -0.47 19.25
C THR A 535 16.03 -1.10 18.33
N LYS A 536 15.11 -1.85 18.90
CA LYS A 536 14.01 -2.48 18.16
C LYS A 536 12.80 -1.55 18.16
N SER A 537 12.19 -1.35 17.00
CA SER A 537 10.96 -0.56 16.82
C SER A 537 10.01 -1.25 15.86
N PRO A 538 8.68 -1.11 16.02
CA PRO A 538 7.71 -1.72 15.14
C PRO A 538 7.46 -0.86 13.90
N ARG A 539 6.86 -1.44 12.86
CA ARG A 539 6.24 -0.73 11.74
C ARG A 539 4.92 -1.40 11.38
N CYS A 540 3.94 -0.62 10.95
CA CYS A 540 2.63 -1.11 10.55
C CYS A 540 2.25 -0.63 9.15
N SER A 541 1.55 -1.47 8.39
CA SER A 541 0.96 -1.09 7.11
C SER A 541 -0.28 -1.93 6.82
N THR A 542 -1.33 -1.31 6.32
CA THR A 542 -2.55 -1.98 5.87
C THR A 542 -2.63 -1.91 4.35
N ILE A 543 -2.86 -3.05 3.70
CA ILE A 543 -3.09 -3.09 2.25
C ILE A 543 -4.48 -2.51 1.95
N ARG A 544 -4.51 -1.50 1.08
CA ARG A 544 -5.71 -0.90 0.48
C ARG A 544 -6.83 -0.65 1.50
N ALA A 545 -6.57 0.19 2.48
CA ALA A 545 -7.55 0.60 3.48
C ALA A 545 -8.84 1.21 2.87
N GLN A 546 -8.82 1.70 1.62
CA GLN A 546 -9.96 2.33 0.96
C GLN A 546 -10.11 1.90 -0.50
N SER A 547 -11.34 1.95 -1.01
CA SER A 547 -11.67 1.74 -2.44
C SER A 547 -12.43 2.92 -3.07
N ALA A 548 -13.09 3.75 -2.26
CA ALA A 548 -13.97 4.82 -2.74
C ALA A 548 -13.16 5.96 -3.41
N TYR A 549 -13.69 6.48 -4.52
CA TYR A 549 -13.08 7.56 -5.32
C TYR A 549 -11.66 7.25 -5.83
N SER A 550 -11.35 5.96 -6.01
CA SER A 550 -10.16 5.44 -6.69
C SER A 550 -8.82 5.93 -6.11
N PRO A 551 -8.48 5.71 -4.84
CA PRO A 551 -7.33 6.34 -4.15
C PRO A 551 -5.93 6.01 -4.72
N LEU A 552 -5.82 5.18 -5.78
CA LEU A 552 -4.56 4.76 -6.40
C LEU A 552 -3.58 4.10 -5.41
N LEU A 553 -4.11 3.26 -4.51
CA LEU A 553 -3.31 2.52 -3.54
C LEU A 553 -2.68 1.27 -4.19
N PRO A 554 -1.38 1.00 -3.95
CA PRO A 554 -0.73 -0.20 -4.47
C PRO A 554 -1.27 -1.49 -3.82
N PRO A 555 -1.16 -2.66 -4.48
CA PRO A 555 -1.59 -3.95 -3.96
C PRO A 555 -0.58 -4.60 -2.99
N TYR A 556 0.25 -3.78 -2.35
CA TYR A 556 1.33 -4.20 -1.47
C TYR A 556 1.63 -3.12 -0.42
N SER A 557 2.33 -3.53 0.63
CA SER A 557 2.91 -2.65 1.63
C SER A 557 4.42 -2.57 1.42
N MET A 558 4.95 -1.36 1.27
CA MET A 558 6.38 -1.11 1.15
C MET A 558 6.94 -0.69 2.51
N PHE A 559 7.87 -1.47 3.06
CA PHE A 559 8.55 -1.16 4.31
C PHE A 559 9.98 -0.70 4.04
N GLY A 560 10.30 0.55 4.38
CA GLY A 560 11.68 0.98 4.51
C GLY A 560 12.31 0.45 5.80
N LEU A 561 13.50 -0.11 5.66
CA LEU A 561 14.28 -0.70 6.76
C LEU A 561 15.49 0.18 7.12
N GLY A 562 15.69 1.30 6.42
CA GLY A 562 16.83 2.18 6.62
C GLY A 562 18.16 1.48 6.32
N LYS A 563 19.18 1.74 7.13
CA LYS A 563 20.56 1.22 6.91
C LYS A 563 20.81 -0.11 7.61
N THR A 564 19.78 -0.80 8.08
CA THR A 564 19.92 -1.93 8.99
C THR A 564 20.15 -3.22 8.19
N ASN A 565 21.32 -3.86 8.33
CA ASN A 565 21.61 -5.12 7.64
C ASN A 565 21.20 -6.37 8.46
N ASN A 566 20.26 -6.21 9.38
CA ASN A 566 19.76 -7.30 10.22
C ASN A 566 18.51 -7.92 9.58
N TYR A 567 18.23 -9.16 9.95
CA TYR A 567 16.97 -9.81 9.58
C TYR A 567 15.79 -9.11 10.26
N ILE A 568 14.64 -9.14 9.61
CA ILE A 568 13.37 -8.77 10.21
C ILE A 568 12.98 -9.95 11.11
N GLU A 569 13.00 -9.71 12.43
CA GLU A 569 12.82 -10.76 13.43
C GLU A 569 11.38 -11.23 13.51
N GLU A 570 10.40 -10.33 13.53
CA GLU A 570 8.98 -10.68 13.46
C GLU A 570 8.31 -10.04 12.25
N PHE A 571 7.62 -10.87 11.47
CA PHE A 571 6.79 -10.49 10.34
C PHE A 571 5.39 -11.05 10.56
N TYR A 572 4.45 -10.20 10.96
CA TYR A 572 3.05 -10.53 11.17
C TYR A 572 2.21 -10.22 9.94
N LEU A 573 1.29 -11.12 9.62
CA LEU A 573 0.11 -10.83 8.80
C LEU A 573 -1.13 -11.07 9.67
N GLY A 574 -2.03 -10.09 9.71
CA GLY A 574 -3.41 -10.26 10.15
C GLY A 574 -4.38 -10.12 8.99
N MET A 575 -5.43 -10.95 9.00
CA MET A 575 -6.52 -10.92 8.03
C MET A 575 -7.83 -10.55 8.73
N PRO A 576 -8.77 -9.87 8.04
CA PRO A 576 -10.10 -9.56 8.57
C PRO A 576 -11.00 -10.79 8.66
N SER A 577 -10.59 -11.83 9.39
CA SER A 577 -11.25 -13.13 9.40
C SER A 577 -12.09 -13.35 10.65
N ARG A 578 -13.31 -13.89 10.53
CA ARG A 578 -14.15 -14.24 11.70
C ARG A 578 -13.62 -15.39 12.57
N SER A 579 -12.45 -15.94 12.28
CA SER A 579 -11.77 -16.89 13.16
C SER A 579 -11.29 -16.23 14.45
N SER A 580 -11.25 -17.03 15.53
CA SER A 580 -10.64 -16.63 16.80
C SER A 580 -9.12 -16.45 16.70
N SER A 581 -8.48 -17.17 15.77
CA SER A 581 -7.09 -16.95 15.36
C SER A 581 -7.08 -16.40 13.94
N TYR A 582 -6.54 -15.21 13.77
CA TYR A 582 -6.66 -14.41 12.54
C TYR A 582 -5.35 -13.77 12.09
N SER A 583 -4.26 -14.07 12.80
CA SER A 583 -2.92 -13.60 12.46
C SER A 583 -1.92 -14.73 12.55
N ASN A 584 -0.88 -14.68 11.71
CA ASN A 584 0.30 -15.54 11.84
C ASN A 584 1.57 -14.68 11.84
N MET A 585 2.64 -15.21 12.44
CA MET A 585 3.94 -14.57 12.51
C MET A 585 5.02 -15.52 11.99
N TRP A 586 5.84 -14.98 11.09
CA TRP A 586 7.07 -15.62 10.64
C TRP A 586 8.27 -14.85 11.18
N ILE A 587 9.39 -15.54 11.26
CA ILE A 587 10.64 -14.98 11.78
C ILE A 587 11.76 -15.00 10.75
N SER A 588 12.75 -14.13 10.95
CA SER A 588 14.02 -14.13 10.22
C SER A 588 13.86 -13.89 8.71
N ILE A 589 13.06 -12.89 8.33
CA ILE A 589 12.92 -12.46 6.93
C ILE A 589 14.13 -11.61 6.54
N ILE A 590 14.65 -11.83 5.33
CA ILE A 590 15.85 -11.15 4.83
C ILE A 590 15.46 -9.78 4.24
N PRO A 591 16.23 -8.70 4.46
CA PRO A 591 16.03 -7.43 3.75
C PRO A 591 16.19 -7.55 2.22
N ASN A 592 15.77 -6.51 1.49
CA ASN A 592 15.79 -6.43 0.02
C ASN A 592 15.07 -7.60 -0.65
N CYS A 593 13.88 -7.91 -0.15
CA CYS A 593 13.05 -8.97 -0.69
C CYS A 593 11.62 -8.52 -0.92
N SER A 594 10.97 -9.25 -1.80
CA SER A 594 9.52 -9.25 -1.97
C SER A 594 8.96 -10.51 -1.31
N VAL A 595 7.97 -10.31 -0.45
CA VAL A 595 7.35 -11.33 0.39
C VAL A 595 5.89 -11.48 -0.03
N ILE A 596 5.50 -12.69 -0.42
CA ILE A 596 4.11 -13.02 -0.72
C ILE A 596 3.60 -13.90 0.41
N ALA A 597 2.71 -13.35 1.23
CA ALA A 597 1.97 -14.08 2.25
C ALA A 597 0.69 -14.66 1.64
N VAL A 598 0.43 -15.93 1.94
CA VAL A 598 -0.64 -16.72 1.36
C VAL A 598 -1.51 -17.23 2.52
N PRO A 599 -2.67 -16.61 2.79
CA PRO A 599 -3.58 -17.00 3.85
C PRO A 599 -4.34 -18.30 3.48
N TYR A 600 -3.59 -19.37 3.23
CA TYR A 600 -4.14 -20.67 2.82
C TYR A 600 -5.02 -21.23 3.92
N ARG A 601 -6.29 -21.52 3.56
CA ARG A 601 -7.36 -21.82 4.51
C ARG A 601 -7.44 -20.73 5.58
N LEU A 602 -8.08 -19.62 5.22
CA LEU A 602 -8.17 -18.40 6.01
C LEU A 602 -8.34 -18.61 7.53
N PHE A 603 -9.19 -19.55 7.95
CA PHE A 603 -9.47 -19.80 9.37
C PHE A 603 -8.37 -20.55 10.15
N TYR A 604 -7.29 -20.97 9.50
CA TYR A 604 -6.17 -21.70 10.10
C TYR A 604 -4.83 -20.97 9.85
N PRO A 605 -4.53 -19.89 10.58
CA PRO A 605 -3.33 -19.07 10.34
C PRO A 605 -2.01 -19.84 10.36
N ASN A 606 -1.94 -20.92 11.16
CA ASN A 606 -0.80 -21.84 11.23
C ASN A 606 -0.52 -22.60 9.93
N GLU A 607 -1.49 -22.70 9.00
CA GLU A 607 -1.31 -23.27 7.66
C GLU A 607 -0.96 -22.22 6.60
N TRP A 608 -0.93 -20.93 6.97
CA TRP A 608 -0.53 -19.86 6.06
C TRP A 608 0.94 -20.00 5.68
N ALA A 609 1.24 -19.65 4.43
CA ALA A 609 2.58 -19.79 3.87
C ALA A 609 3.14 -18.44 3.45
N VAL A 610 4.47 -18.34 3.46
CA VAL A 610 5.20 -17.19 2.92
C VAL A 610 6.13 -17.67 1.82
N LYS A 611 6.17 -16.93 0.71
CA LYS A 611 7.14 -17.07 -0.37
C LYS A 611 8.01 -15.83 -0.44
N LEU A 612 9.30 -16.05 -0.61
CA LEU A 612 10.31 -15.00 -0.66
C LEU A 612 10.92 -14.95 -2.06
N SER A 613 10.92 -13.76 -2.65
CA SER A 613 11.66 -13.44 -3.85
C SER A 613 12.77 -12.49 -3.49
N LEU A 614 14.00 -12.84 -3.85
CA LEU A 614 15.16 -11.98 -3.63
C LEU A 614 15.40 -11.17 -4.89
N SER A 615 15.47 -9.85 -4.75
CA SER A 615 15.95 -8.97 -5.82
C SER A 615 17.48 -8.96 -5.78
N PRO A 616 18.18 -9.62 -6.72
CA PRO A 616 19.64 -9.65 -6.69
C PRO A 616 20.18 -8.23 -6.86
N SER A 617 21.05 -7.79 -5.94
CA SER A 617 21.66 -6.46 -6.04
C SER A 617 22.41 -6.32 -7.38
N LYS A 618 22.33 -5.13 -8.02
CA LYS A 618 23.08 -4.83 -9.26
C LYS A 618 24.60 -5.02 -9.08
N GLU A 619 25.06 -5.00 -7.84
CA GLU A 619 26.45 -5.20 -7.44
C GLU A 619 26.87 -6.67 -7.32
N ILE A 620 25.94 -7.63 -7.43
CA ILE A 620 26.25 -9.06 -7.24
C ILE A 620 27.33 -9.54 -8.22
N TYR A 621 27.32 -9.03 -9.46
CA TYR A 621 28.35 -9.33 -10.45
C TYR A 621 29.71 -8.75 -10.05
N LYS A 622 29.74 -7.53 -9.50
CA LYS A 622 30.99 -6.93 -9.02
C LYS A 622 31.54 -7.72 -7.85
N ILE A 623 30.70 -8.08 -6.87
CA ILE A 623 31.09 -8.92 -5.73
C ILE A 623 31.61 -10.27 -6.21
N LEU A 624 30.92 -10.92 -7.16
CA LEU A 624 31.33 -12.21 -7.71
C LEU A 624 32.70 -12.10 -8.40
N ILE A 625 32.89 -11.07 -9.24
CA ILE A 625 34.16 -10.82 -9.95
C ILE A 625 35.28 -10.53 -8.94
N THR A 626 35.05 -9.64 -7.96
CA THR A 626 36.05 -9.31 -6.93
C THR A 626 36.40 -10.53 -6.09
N THR A 627 35.42 -11.36 -5.74
CA THR A 627 35.64 -12.60 -4.99
C THR A 627 36.43 -13.61 -5.80
N LEU A 628 36.11 -13.79 -7.08
CA LEU A 628 36.86 -14.65 -8.01
C LEU A 628 38.32 -14.20 -8.15
N VAL A 629 38.55 -12.89 -8.31
CA VAL A 629 39.91 -12.32 -8.38
C VAL A 629 40.66 -12.55 -7.07
N CYS A 630 40.00 -12.36 -5.93
CA CYS A 630 40.59 -12.61 -4.62
C CYS A 630 40.97 -14.09 -4.43
N LEU A 631 40.07 -15.01 -4.76
CA LEU A 631 40.31 -16.46 -4.69
C LEU A 631 41.43 -16.92 -5.62
N ALA A 632 41.48 -16.40 -6.86
CA ALA A 632 42.55 -16.70 -7.79
C ALA A 632 43.91 -16.18 -7.28
N SER A 633 43.94 -14.96 -6.72
CA SER A 633 45.16 -14.40 -6.14
C SER A 633 45.68 -15.23 -4.97
N LEU A 634 44.79 -15.66 -4.07
CA LEU A 634 45.12 -16.54 -2.96
C LEU A 634 45.60 -17.91 -3.47
N GLY A 635 44.94 -18.48 -4.48
CA GLY A 635 45.34 -19.74 -5.11
C GLY A 635 46.75 -19.69 -5.71
N ILE A 636 47.10 -18.61 -6.40
CA ILE A 636 48.46 -18.41 -6.96
C ILE A 636 49.50 -18.30 -5.85
N ILE A 637 49.20 -17.58 -4.76
CA ILE A 637 50.11 -17.45 -3.61
C ILE A 637 50.34 -18.82 -2.96
N ILE A 638 49.27 -19.57 -2.72
CA ILE A 638 49.34 -20.93 -2.14
C ILE A 638 50.16 -21.86 -3.03
N LEU A 639 49.90 -21.88 -4.35
CA LEU A 639 50.68 -22.67 -5.31
C LEU A 639 52.16 -22.26 -5.33
N GLY A 640 52.43 -20.95 -5.26
CA GLY A 640 53.80 -20.43 -5.20
C GLY A 640 54.56 -20.90 -3.96
N PHE A 641 53.89 -20.93 -2.81
CA PHE A 641 54.47 -21.46 -1.57
C PHE A 641 54.64 -22.98 -1.60
N ASP A 642 53.66 -23.76 -2.10
CA ASP A 642 53.78 -25.22 -2.23
C ASP A 642 54.93 -25.62 -3.17
N ILE A 643 55.10 -24.92 -4.29
CA ILE A 643 56.23 -25.16 -5.20
C ILE A 643 57.57 -24.82 -4.52
N LYS A 644 57.62 -23.74 -3.74
CA LYS A 644 58.84 -23.36 -3.01
C LYS A 644 59.17 -24.38 -1.91
N GLU A 645 58.17 -24.82 -1.14
CA GLU A 645 58.31 -25.82 -0.09
C GLU A 645 58.81 -27.15 -0.67
N ARG A 646 58.17 -27.66 -1.75
CA ARG A 646 58.64 -28.87 -2.45
C ARG A 646 60.06 -28.75 -2.98
N ARG A 647 60.48 -27.55 -3.38
CA ARG A 647 61.85 -27.32 -3.86
C ARG A 647 62.85 -27.36 -2.71
N GLU A 648 62.54 -26.70 -1.59
CA GLU A 648 63.36 -26.74 -0.36
C GLU A 648 63.48 -28.17 0.19
N ASP A 649 62.39 -28.94 0.22
CA ASP A 649 62.40 -30.36 0.61
C ASP A 649 63.28 -31.22 -0.32
N SER A 650 63.21 -30.98 -1.63
CA SER A 650 64.06 -31.70 -2.60
C SER A 650 65.56 -31.39 -2.43
N GLU A 651 65.90 -30.17 -2.01
CA GLU A 651 67.29 -29.76 -1.73
C GLU A 651 67.77 -30.38 -0.41
N GLN A 652 66.93 -30.43 0.62
CA GLN A 652 67.21 -31.12 1.87
C GLN A 652 67.40 -32.63 1.67
N GLU A 653 66.56 -33.31 0.88
CA GLU A 653 66.72 -34.73 0.54
C GLU A 653 68.05 -35.02 -0.18
N LYS A 654 68.47 -34.16 -1.11
CA LYS A 654 69.77 -34.29 -1.79
C LYS A 654 70.94 -34.11 -0.82
N GLY A 655 70.84 -33.15 0.10
CA GLY A 655 71.83 -32.95 1.17
C GLY A 655 71.89 -34.12 2.15
N PHE A 656 70.74 -34.75 2.45
CA PHE A 656 70.65 -35.94 3.30
C PHE A 656 71.27 -37.17 2.61
N ARG A 657 71.00 -37.38 1.32
CA ARG A 657 71.61 -38.47 0.53
C ARG A 657 73.13 -38.33 0.40
N GLN A 658 73.66 -37.11 0.29
CA GLN A 658 75.11 -36.89 0.28
C GLN A 658 75.78 -37.25 1.61
N LYS A 659 75.10 -37.09 2.75
CA LYS A 659 75.64 -37.50 4.07
C LYS A 659 75.73 -39.01 4.27
N PHE A 660 74.96 -39.82 3.54
CA PHE A 660 75.03 -41.28 3.60
C PHE A 660 76.04 -41.91 2.62
N ILE A 661 76.61 -41.13 1.71
CA ILE A 661 77.61 -41.61 0.72
C ILE A 661 79.06 -41.32 1.20
N ILE A 662 79.24 -40.59 2.31
CA ILE A 662 80.55 -40.25 2.87
C ILE A 662 80.75 -40.87 4.27
N ASN A 663 80.42 -42.15 4.44
CA ASN A 663 80.95 -42.96 5.55
C ASN A 663 81.23 -44.38 5.07
#